data_AF-A0A6I2GSI1-F1
#
_entry.id   AF-A0A6I2GSI1-F1
#
_cell.length_a   1.000
_cell.length_b   1.000
_cell.length_c   1.000
_cell.angle_alpha   90.00
_cell.angle_beta   90.00
_cell.angle_gamma   90.00
#
_symmetry.space_group_name_H-M   'P 1'
#
loop_
_entity.id
_entity.type
_entity.pdbx_description
1 polymer ?
#
loop_
_entity_poly.entity_id
_entity_poly.type
_entity_poly.pdbx_seq_one_letter_code
_entity_poly.pdbx_strand_id
1 'polypeptide(L)'
;MGAGSAPRPGGRAPPTPAVVPGCTVSSSGEGAAPRWRLELLGGAALQGVAAGGAEAVRLPLDLRPAALLALLTLEGPQPRARLASLLWPASPETTARNNLRQLLRRLRQAAGEELVEDVEGRLRLSPQVAVDAAELELHATAGRYADVARQEGELLWGLDYDALPELGDWVHAQREHLRGVRAGALEQEAARLERAGALHPALEWNARLLELAPAQEAAHRRSMRLHAALGDRAAALRAFDRCRLALQRELDLEPSEETRALARDIERGRAGRSDPGAPAAAPAAPRAALLPTAILRPPVLAGRARVWAQLNAAWEARQSVFLYGEPGSGKTRLLTEFLASRGEDTLLVPGRPGDALVPYSTSVRLWRKLLARRPGAALPSWARRELAQLVPELSEEVPSRGGETDKARLFESLVELMRHTADGLGAIVTDDLQYIDTSSMETAGYLLARQAEGMELPRFMTGIRSHELAPEMEAQVQRLVDAGLAVRLHVEPLTAEEVVEMVRGLGPAFGDADALAPLLTRHTGGNPLFVVETLKSLMESGELSARLPERLPLSSRVEPVLSRRLKRLSLPALQLARLVAVAKDDFSPELAEEVLGVAPLDVAGYWQELLDGQFMRERWFTHDLLYEAVLREMPAPVRRWFHRRVAEALEARALPPSRIAPHWHEAGEVERAH
;
A
#
# COMPACT_ATOMS: atom_id res chain seq x y z
N MET A 1 -25.21 28.45 -47.65
CA MET A 1 -23.88 29.05 -47.43
C MET A 1 -23.79 29.48 -45.97
N GLY A 2 -22.70 29.13 -45.28
CA GLY A 2 -22.43 29.56 -43.90
C GLY A 2 -22.70 28.48 -42.85
N ALA A 3 -21.77 27.54 -42.72
CA ALA A 3 -21.73 26.54 -41.66
C ALA A 3 -21.18 27.16 -40.36
N GLY A 4 -21.88 26.97 -39.24
CA GLY A 4 -21.42 27.32 -37.89
C GLY A 4 -21.66 26.14 -36.95
N SER A 5 -20.67 25.26 -36.83
CA SER A 5 -20.64 24.08 -35.95
C SER A 5 -20.07 24.48 -34.59
N ALA A 6 -20.89 24.46 -33.53
CA ALA A 6 -20.43 24.53 -32.14
C ALA A 6 -20.61 23.15 -31.47
N PRO A 7 -19.56 22.57 -30.83
CA PRO A 7 -19.63 21.24 -30.24
C PRO A 7 -20.03 21.27 -28.74
N ARG A 8 -20.62 20.14 -28.32
CA ARG A 8 -21.05 19.80 -26.95
C ARG A 8 -19.86 19.69 -25.97
N PRO A 9 -20.02 19.96 -24.66
CA PRO A 9 -18.97 19.76 -23.68
C PRO A 9 -18.84 18.26 -23.35
N GLY A 10 -17.66 17.69 -23.65
CA GLY A 10 -17.30 16.32 -23.33
C GLY A 10 -16.85 16.14 -21.88
N GLY A 11 -17.27 15.03 -21.27
CA GLY A 11 -16.92 14.63 -19.91
C GLY A 11 -15.43 14.33 -19.74
N ARG A 12 -14.87 14.81 -18.62
CA ARG A 12 -13.49 14.58 -18.20
C ARG A 12 -13.36 13.23 -17.46
N ALA A 13 -12.30 12.50 -17.79
CA ALA A 13 -11.83 11.31 -17.09
C ALA A 13 -11.37 11.63 -15.65
N PRO A 14 -11.42 10.65 -14.71
CA PRO A 14 -10.99 10.84 -13.32
C PRO A 14 -9.44 10.84 -13.18
N PRO A 15 -8.91 11.48 -12.12
CA PRO A 15 -7.47 11.73 -11.96
C PRO A 15 -6.68 10.54 -11.39
N THR A 16 -5.43 10.44 -11.83
CA THR A 16 -4.32 9.57 -11.36
C THR A 16 -3.84 9.98 -9.94
N PRO A 17 -3.21 9.08 -9.15
CA PRO A 17 -2.75 9.40 -7.80
C PRO A 17 -1.53 10.35 -7.81
N ALA A 18 -1.48 11.20 -6.79
CA ALA A 18 -0.61 12.38 -6.70
C ALA A 18 0.89 12.04 -6.61
N VAL A 19 1.62 12.51 -7.62
CA VAL A 19 3.05 12.85 -7.59
C VAL A 19 3.23 14.07 -6.68
N VAL A 20 4.36 14.14 -5.96
CA VAL A 20 4.78 15.33 -5.20
C VAL A 20 4.65 16.59 -6.09
N PRO A 21 3.79 17.57 -5.76
CA PRO A 21 3.62 18.74 -6.62
C PRO A 21 4.77 19.71 -6.36
N GLY A 22 5.80 19.62 -7.20
CA GLY A 22 6.98 20.49 -7.18
C GLY A 22 7.56 20.77 -8.57
N CYS A 23 6.78 20.62 -9.64
CA CYS A 23 7.03 21.20 -10.96
C CYS A 23 5.76 21.07 -11.81
N THR A 24 4.88 22.07 -11.73
CA THR A 24 3.87 22.26 -12.78
C THR A 24 4.47 23.22 -13.81
N VAL A 25 4.74 22.70 -15.00
CA VAL A 25 4.93 23.55 -16.18
C VAL A 25 3.54 24.10 -16.52
N SER A 26 3.25 25.30 -16.02
CA SER A 26 2.13 26.11 -16.49
C SER A 26 2.42 26.57 -17.91
N SER A 27 1.66 26.04 -18.87
CA SER A 27 1.65 26.45 -20.27
C SER A 27 0.92 27.79 -20.45
N SER A 28 1.51 28.85 -19.92
CA SER A 28 1.20 30.24 -20.26
C SER A 28 2.31 31.13 -19.71
N GLY A 29 3.41 31.17 -20.47
CA GLY A 29 4.65 31.88 -20.19
C GLY A 29 5.73 31.12 -20.92
N GLU A 30 6.41 31.75 -21.88
CA GLU A 30 7.54 31.16 -22.61
C GLU A 30 8.54 30.57 -21.62
N GLY A 31 8.53 29.24 -21.45
CA GLY A 31 9.38 28.55 -20.49
C GLY A 31 10.82 28.55 -20.98
N ALA A 32 11.62 29.48 -20.46
CA ALA A 32 13.07 29.44 -20.65
C ALA A 32 13.61 28.10 -20.10
N ALA A 33 14.46 27.42 -20.87
CA ALA A 33 15.17 26.24 -20.41
C ALA A 33 15.93 26.53 -19.10
N PRO A 34 16.09 25.54 -18.19
CA PRO A 34 16.84 25.73 -16.95
C PRO A 34 18.25 26.23 -17.26
N ARG A 35 18.63 27.33 -16.63
CA ARG A 35 19.92 28.02 -16.85
C ARG A 35 21.04 27.43 -16.00
N TRP A 36 20.68 26.78 -14.90
CA TRP A 36 21.61 26.11 -13.99
C TRP A 36 21.26 24.63 -13.84
N ARG A 37 22.30 23.82 -13.67
CA ARG A 37 22.24 22.42 -13.29
C ARG A 37 23.01 22.23 -11.99
N LEU A 38 22.33 21.68 -10.99
CA LEU A 38 22.90 21.29 -9.72
C LEU A 38 23.22 19.80 -9.77
N GLU A 39 24.51 19.49 -9.62
CA GLU A 39 25.05 18.13 -9.47
C GLU A 39 25.14 17.80 -7.98
N LEU A 40 24.27 16.91 -7.51
CA LEU A 40 24.30 16.36 -6.15
C LEU A 40 24.69 14.87 -6.14
N LEU A 41 24.70 14.18 -7.28
CA LEU A 41 25.07 12.77 -7.38
C LEU A 41 26.54 12.65 -7.79
N GLY A 42 27.35 11.99 -6.95
CA GLY A 42 28.78 11.81 -7.21
C GLY A 42 29.65 13.04 -6.92
N GLY A 43 29.06 14.12 -6.40
CA GLY A 43 29.75 15.34 -6.00
C GLY A 43 28.77 16.41 -5.54
N ALA A 44 29.25 17.65 -5.48
CA ALA A 44 28.45 18.83 -5.15
C ALA A 44 28.93 20.02 -5.98
N ALA A 45 28.24 20.32 -7.10
CA ALA A 45 28.62 21.43 -7.97
C ALA A 45 27.41 22.06 -8.64
N LEU A 46 27.49 23.36 -8.88
CA LEU A 46 26.51 24.11 -9.67
C LEU A 46 27.12 24.48 -11.03
N GLN A 47 26.49 24.07 -12.12
CA GLN A 47 26.92 24.33 -13.49
C GLN A 47 25.92 25.22 -14.20
N GLY A 48 26.36 26.24 -14.93
CA GLY A 48 25.44 27.07 -15.70
C GLY A 48 26.13 28.24 -16.38
N VAL A 49 25.33 29.10 -17.01
CA VAL A 49 25.83 30.29 -17.70
C VAL A 49 25.48 31.51 -16.86
N ALA A 50 26.48 32.15 -16.26
CA ALA A 50 26.28 33.37 -15.48
C ALA A 50 25.72 34.50 -16.35
N ALA A 51 24.84 35.32 -15.79
CA ALA A 51 24.22 36.43 -16.50
C ALA A 51 25.28 37.38 -17.11
N GLY A 52 25.41 37.38 -18.44
CA GLY A 52 26.34 38.21 -19.20
C GLY A 52 27.66 37.55 -19.64
N GLY A 53 27.89 36.26 -19.32
CA GLY A 53 29.05 35.49 -19.78
C GLY A 53 28.70 34.51 -20.89
N ALA A 54 29.58 34.33 -21.88
CA ALA A 54 29.42 33.33 -22.95
C ALA A 54 29.96 31.93 -22.56
N GLU A 55 30.55 31.78 -21.37
CA GLU A 55 31.29 30.59 -20.95
C GLU A 55 30.59 29.89 -19.78
N ALA A 56 30.52 28.56 -19.83
CA ALA A 56 29.90 27.75 -18.79
C ALA A 56 30.78 27.74 -17.51
N VAL A 57 30.18 28.11 -16.38
CA VAL A 57 30.85 28.15 -15.08
C VAL A 57 30.46 26.92 -14.28
N ARG A 58 31.46 26.22 -13.71
CA ARG A 58 31.26 25.15 -12.72
C ARG A 58 31.75 25.63 -11.36
N LEU A 59 30.81 25.73 -10.41
CA LEU A 59 31.05 26.19 -9.05
C LEU A 59 31.01 24.97 -8.11
N PRO A 60 32.15 24.50 -7.57
CA PRO A 60 32.11 23.49 -6.52
C PRO A 60 31.42 24.06 -5.27
N LEU A 61 30.59 23.24 -4.63
CA LEU A 61 29.83 23.64 -3.44
C LEU A 61 30.40 22.94 -2.22
N ASP A 62 30.73 23.75 -1.20
CA ASP A 62 31.01 23.23 0.13
C ASP A 62 29.75 22.61 0.76
N LEU A 63 29.94 21.83 1.82
CA LEU A 63 28.88 21.08 2.52
C LEU A 63 27.60 21.88 2.76
N ARG A 64 27.68 23.08 3.35
CA ARG A 64 26.49 23.86 3.75
C ARG A 64 25.67 24.37 2.56
N PRO A 65 26.26 25.03 1.55
CA PRO A 65 25.53 25.36 0.33
C PRO A 65 24.96 24.13 -0.38
N ALA A 66 25.72 23.04 -0.48
CA ALA A 66 25.24 21.81 -1.13
C ALA A 66 24.06 21.18 -0.37
N ALA A 67 24.16 21.06 0.96
CA ALA A 67 23.11 20.55 1.83
C ALA A 67 21.84 21.42 1.80
N LEU A 68 21.98 22.75 1.81
CA LEU A 68 20.85 23.66 1.68
C LEU A 68 20.08 23.41 0.38
N LEU A 69 20.77 23.33 -0.76
CA LEU A 69 20.12 23.12 -2.05
C LEU A 69 19.53 21.70 -2.16
N ALA A 70 20.20 20.70 -1.60
CA ALA A 70 19.70 19.32 -1.53
C ALA A 70 18.39 19.23 -0.70
N LEU A 71 18.35 19.86 0.48
CA LEU A 71 17.15 19.91 1.34
C LEU A 71 15.96 20.57 0.62
N LEU A 72 16.20 21.71 -0.04
CA LEU A 72 15.16 22.42 -0.79
C LEU A 72 14.66 21.65 -2.01
N THR A 73 15.50 20.78 -2.57
CA THR A 73 15.15 19.93 -3.71
C THR A 73 14.33 18.73 -3.27
N LEU A 74 14.85 17.96 -2.31
CA LEU A 74 14.29 16.65 -1.94
C LEU A 74 13.10 16.75 -0.99
N GLU A 75 13.05 17.79 -0.15
CA GLU A 75 11.94 17.98 0.80
C GLU A 75 11.00 19.13 0.41
N GLY A 76 11.28 19.84 -0.68
CA GLY A 76 10.51 21.00 -1.12
C GLY A 76 10.68 22.24 -0.23
N PRO A 77 9.71 23.18 -0.23
CA PRO A 77 9.86 24.47 0.45
C PRO A 77 9.98 24.38 1.99
N GLN A 78 11.05 24.95 2.55
CA GLN A 78 11.40 24.82 3.97
C GLN A 78 11.43 26.16 4.74
N PRO A 79 10.99 26.19 6.01
CA PRO A 79 11.13 27.36 6.86
C PRO A 79 12.61 27.72 7.10
N ARG A 80 12.91 29.03 7.13
CA ARG A 80 14.27 29.53 7.42
C ARG A 80 14.82 29.04 8.76
N ALA A 81 13.98 28.99 9.79
CA ALA A 81 14.39 28.60 11.13
C ALA A 81 14.96 27.16 11.16
N ARG A 82 14.29 26.23 10.48
CA ARG A 82 14.72 24.82 10.36
C ARG A 82 16.04 24.68 9.62
N LEU A 83 16.19 25.37 8.48
CA LEU A 83 17.43 25.33 7.69
C LEU A 83 18.61 25.93 8.46
N ALA A 84 18.37 27.00 9.22
CA ALA A 84 19.39 27.63 10.05
C ALA A 84 19.84 26.70 11.20
N SER A 85 18.90 26.06 11.90
CA SER A 85 19.22 25.15 13.01
C SER A 85 19.98 23.91 12.53
N LEU A 86 19.57 23.32 11.40
CA LEU A 86 20.19 22.11 10.86
C LEU A 86 21.61 22.34 10.32
N LEU A 87 21.87 23.49 9.68
CA LEU A 87 23.18 23.80 9.07
C LEU A 87 24.20 24.43 10.05
N TRP A 88 23.71 25.00 11.17
CA TRP A 88 24.53 25.60 12.23
C TRP A 88 24.02 25.26 13.65
N PRO A 89 23.98 23.98 14.04
CA PRO A 89 23.43 23.55 15.33
C PRO A 89 24.19 24.10 16.54
N ALA A 90 25.50 24.35 16.41
CA ALA A 90 26.33 24.91 17.47
C ALA A 90 26.20 26.44 17.64
N SER A 91 25.41 27.12 16.79
CA SER A 91 25.23 28.57 16.84
C SER A 91 23.89 28.94 17.50
N PRO A 92 23.84 30.02 18.32
CA PRO A 92 22.57 30.58 18.76
C PRO A 92 21.67 30.94 17.57
N GLU A 93 20.35 30.85 17.76
CA GLU A 93 19.36 30.99 16.68
C GLU A 93 19.52 32.28 15.84
N THR A 94 19.80 33.41 16.49
CA THR A 94 20.03 34.70 15.82
C THR A 94 21.27 34.68 14.92
N THR A 95 22.35 34.05 15.37
CA THR A 95 23.60 33.85 14.61
C THR A 95 23.40 32.86 13.47
N ALA A 96 22.69 31.76 13.70
CA ALA A 96 22.38 30.77 12.66
C ALA A 96 21.55 31.37 11.51
N ARG A 97 20.52 32.18 11.84
CA ARG A 97 19.71 32.91 10.84
C ARG A 97 20.55 33.92 10.05
N ASN A 98 21.46 34.63 10.71
CA ASN A 98 22.39 35.55 10.04
C ASN A 98 23.35 34.81 9.10
N ASN A 99 23.87 33.64 9.51
CA ASN A 99 24.72 32.80 8.67
C ASN A 99 23.96 32.27 7.44
N LEU A 100 22.70 31.85 7.60
CA LEU A 100 21.84 31.45 6.48
C LEU A 100 21.64 32.61 5.49
N ARG A 101 21.36 33.83 5.99
CA ARG A 101 21.22 35.02 5.14
C ARG A 101 22.51 35.32 4.37
N GLN A 102 23.67 35.19 5.01
CA GLN A 102 24.96 35.37 4.34
C GLN A 102 25.23 34.29 3.28
N LEU A 103 24.87 33.03 3.56
CA LEU A 103 25.00 31.91 2.62
C LEU A 103 24.16 32.14 1.36
N LEU A 104 22.88 32.52 1.53
CA LEU A 104 21.98 32.84 0.42
C LEU A 104 22.52 34.00 -0.43
N ARG A 105 23.05 35.05 0.22
CA ARG A 105 23.68 36.18 -0.48
C ARG A 105 24.90 35.74 -1.31
N ARG A 106 25.75 34.86 -0.76
CA ARG A 106 26.92 34.32 -1.47
C ARG A 106 26.51 33.49 -2.68
N LEU A 107 25.51 32.62 -2.53
CA LEU A 107 24.97 31.82 -3.64
C LEU A 107 24.44 32.72 -4.77
N ARG A 108 23.67 33.76 -4.43
CA ARG A 108 23.17 34.74 -5.39
C ARG A 108 24.29 35.51 -6.11
N GLN A 109 25.34 35.89 -5.38
CA GLN A 109 26.49 36.59 -5.97
C GLN A 109 27.30 35.68 -6.90
N ALA A 110 27.47 34.40 -6.54
CA ALA A 110 28.23 33.45 -7.33
C ALA A 110 27.51 33.05 -8.63
N ALA A 111 26.19 32.90 -8.58
CA ALA A 111 25.38 32.59 -9.77
C ALA A 111 24.98 33.83 -10.58
N GLY A 112 25.07 35.03 -9.99
CA GLY A 112 24.59 36.26 -10.64
C GLY A 112 23.06 36.38 -10.72
N GLU A 113 22.31 35.40 -10.19
CA GLU A 113 20.85 35.41 -10.09
C GLU A 113 20.36 34.68 -8.82
N GLU A 114 19.07 34.81 -8.52
CA GLU A 114 18.46 34.29 -7.30
C GLU A 114 18.09 32.81 -7.44
N LEU A 115 18.96 31.91 -6.97
CA LEU A 115 18.74 30.46 -7.02
C LEU A 115 17.72 29.96 -5.99
N VAL A 116 17.51 30.71 -4.90
CA VAL A 116 16.63 30.35 -3.79
C VAL A 116 15.66 31.50 -3.55
N GLU A 117 14.39 31.21 -3.74
CA GLU A 117 13.29 32.15 -3.63
C GLU A 117 12.64 32.04 -2.24
N ASP A 118 12.08 33.15 -1.76
CA ASP A 118 11.25 33.20 -0.56
C ASP A 118 9.78 33.29 -0.96
N VAL A 119 8.99 32.30 -0.57
CA VAL A 119 7.56 32.22 -0.83
C VAL A 119 6.86 32.06 0.52
N GLU A 120 6.18 33.12 0.96
CA GLU A 120 5.39 33.13 2.20
C GLU A 120 6.19 32.68 3.45
N GLY A 121 7.46 33.09 3.54
CA GLY A 121 8.33 32.77 4.69
C GLY A 121 9.04 31.42 4.59
N ARG A 122 8.86 30.70 3.48
CA ARG A 122 9.55 29.44 3.18
C ARG A 122 10.51 29.62 2.00
N LEU A 123 11.71 29.07 2.16
CA LEU A 123 12.70 29.03 1.10
C LEU A 123 12.38 27.89 0.14
N ARG A 124 12.52 28.15 -1.16
CA ARG A 124 12.28 27.21 -2.26
C ARG A 124 13.42 27.35 -3.29
N LEU A 125 13.83 26.24 -3.92
CA LEU A 125 14.74 26.30 -5.06
C LEU A 125 14.03 26.87 -6.29
N SER A 126 14.67 27.80 -7.00
CA SER A 126 14.10 28.40 -8.22
C SER A 126 13.88 27.33 -9.31
N PRO A 127 12.77 27.39 -10.08
CA PRO A 127 12.50 26.45 -11.16
C PRO A 127 13.52 26.52 -12.31
N GLN A 128 14.40 27.53 -12.32
CA GLN A 128 15.47 27.66 -13.31
C GLN A 128 16.68 26.76 -13.02
N VAL A 129 16.68 26.04 -11.89
CA VAL A 129 17.72 25.10 -11.48
C VAL A 129 17.23 23.67 -11.70
N ALA A 130 17.81 22.97 -12.68
CA ALA A 130 17.64 21.53 -12.84
C ALA A 130 18.52 20.80 -11.82
N VAL A 131 18.04 19.73 -11.20
CA VAL A 131 18.79 18.98 -10.19
C VAL A 131 18.83 17.50 -10.56
N ASP A 132 20.02 16.94 -10.68
CA ASP A 132 20.23 15.54 -11.08
C ASP A 132 19.51 14.53 -10.16
N ALA A 133 19.50 14.75 -8.85
CA ALA A 133 18.79 13.92 -7.88
C ALA A 133 17.26 13.99 -8.04
N ALA A 134 16.70 15.15 -8.39
CA ALA A 134 15.26 15.29 -8.67
C ALA A 134 14.86 14.71 -10.02
N GLU A 135 15.75 14.81 -11.02
CA GLU A 135 15.58 14.18 -12.33
C GLU A 135 15.45 12.66 -12.20
N LEU A 136 16.17 12.05 -11.24
CA LEU A 136 16.13 10.62 -10.97
C LEU A 136 14.72 10.15 -10.62
N GLU A 137 14.06 10.79 -9.65
CA GLU A 137 12.70 10.46 -9.23
C GLU A 137 11.66 10.77 -10.32
N LEU A 138 11.85 11.87 -11.05
CA LEU A 138 11.01 12.26 -12.17
C LEU A 138 11.08 11.23 -13.31
N HIS A 139 12.28 10.77 -13.65
CA HIS A 139 12.50 9.74 -14.67
C HIS A 139 11.90 8.40 -14.26
N ALA A 140 12.04 8.01 -13.00
CA ALA A 140 11.43 6.79 -12.47
C ALA A 140 9.90 6.85 -12.57
N THR A 141 9.30 7.97 -12.18
CA THR A 141 7.84 8.18 -12.24
C THR A 141 7.33 8.23 -13.69
N ALA A 142 8.12 8.77 -14.62
CA ALA A 142 7.80 8.81 -16.04
C ALA A 142 8.06 7.50 -16.79
N GLY A 143 8.49 6.43 -16.10
CA GLY A 143 8.81 5.14 -16.71
C GLY A 143 10.09 5.14 -17.57
N ARG A 144 10.92 6.17 -17.46
CA ARG A 144 12.21 6.28 -18.17
C ARG A 144 13.32 5.58 -17.38
N TYR A 145 13.12 4.29 -17.09
CA TYR A 145 14.00 3.51 -16.20
C TYR A 145 15.44 3.41 -16.69
N ALA A 146 15.64 3.35 -18.00
CA ALA A 146 16.99 3.34 -18.57
C ALA A 146 17.77 4.64 -18.26
N ASP A 147 17.09 5.78 -18.19
CA ASP A 147 17.71 7.07 -17.88
C ASP A 147 18.08 7.16 -16.39
N VAL A 148 17.20 6.68 -15.50
CA VAL A 148 17.46 6.56 -14.05
C VAL A 148 18.71 5.73 -13.78
N ALA A 149 18.81 4.56 -14.42
CA ALA A 149 19.92 3.64 -14.19
C ALA A 149 21.24 4.10 -14.80
N ARG A 150 21.25 5.06 -15.73
CA ARG A 150 22.50 5.65 -16.24
C ARG A 150 23.06 6.71 -15.29
N GLN A 151 22.26 7.22 -14.36
CA GLN A 151 22.71 8.19 -13.36
C GLN A 151 23.39 7.48 -12.19
N GLU A 152 24.71 7.62 -12.09
CA GLU A 152 25.53 7.02 -11.04
C GLU A 152 25.96 8.06 -9.98
N GLY A 153 26.56 7.60 -8.90
CA GLY A 153 27.09 8.46 -7.83
C GLY A 153 26.17 8.60 -6.61
N GLU A 154 26.77 8.77 -5.43
CA GLU A 154 26.03 8.95 -4.18
C GLU A 154 25.68 10.42 -3.92
N LEU A 155 24.56 10.66 -3.25
CA LEU A 155 24.14 12.01 -2.89
C LEU A 155 25.21 12.70 -2.02
N LEU A 156 25.67 13.88 -2.44
CA LEU A 156 26.66 14.70 -1.74
C LEU A 156 27.93 13.91 -1.39
N TRP A 157 28.40 13.10 -2.35
CA TRP A 157 29.60 12.30 -2.18
C TRP A 157 30.85 13.16 -1.96
N GLY A 158 31.77 12.69 -1.12
CA GLY A 158 33.05 13.35 -0.86
C GLY A 158 33.01 14.55 0.10
N LEU A 159 31.86 14.84 0.71
CA LEU A 159 31.71 15.86 1.75
C LEU A 159 31.77 15.23 3.15
N ASP A 160 32.28 15.99 4.13
CA ASP A 160 32.43 15.58 5.53
C ASP A 160 31.22 16.06 6.36
N TYR A 161 30.67 15.17 7.20
CA TYR A 161 29.47 15.40 8.00
C TYR A 161 29.71 15.30 9.51
N ASP A 162 30.94 15.05 9.97
CA ASP A 162 31.25 14.75 11.38
C ASP A 162 30.79 15.87 12.33
N ALA A 163 30.83 17.11 11.85
CA ALA A 163 30.40 18.29 12.60
C ALA A 163 28.87 18.53 12.58
N LEU A 164 28.10 17.75 11.81
CA LEU A 164 26.65 17.90 11.61
C LEU A 164 25.93 16.53 11.61
N PRO A 165 25.82 15.84 12.76
CA PRO A 165 25.23 14.49 12.84
C PRO A 165 23.80 14.38 12.28
N GLU A 166 22.92 15.33 12.62
CA GLU A 166 21.53 15.35 12.11
C GLU A 166 21.46 15.48 10.58
N LEU A 167 22.40 16.23 9.98
CA LEU A 167 22.50 16.32 8.53
C LEU A 167 23.06 15.02 7.94
N GLY A 168 24.02 14.39 8.61
CA GLY A 168 24.56 13.08 8.23
C GLY A 168 23.50 12.00 8.18
N ASP A 169 22.66 11.91 9.22
CA ASP A 169 21.53 10.97 9.28
C ASP A 169 20.53 11.22 8.15
N TRP A 170 20.23 12.50 7.87
CA TRP A 170 19.38 12.87 6.75
C TRP A 170 19.98 12.46 5.40
N VAL A 171 21.27 12.74 5.16
CA VAL A 171 21.95 12.33 3.91
C VAL A 171 21.93 10.81 3.77
N HIS A 172 22.14 10.06 4.85
CA HIS A 172 22.07 8.61 4.84
C HIS A 172 20.68 8.11 4.43
N ALA A 173 19.62 8.65 5.04
CA ALA A 173 18.24 8.31 4.69
C ALA A 173 17.92 8.61 3.22
N GLN A 174 18.38 9.74 2.69
CA GLN A 174 18.17 10.10 1.29
C GLN A 174 19.00 9.25 0.32
N ARG A 175 20.23 8.88 0.69
CA ARG A 175 21.04 7.93 -0.09
C ARG A 175 20.33 6.58 -0.20
N GLU A 176 19.78 6.07 0.90
CA GLU A 176 19.02 4.82 0.89
C GLU A 176 17.76 4.92 0.04
N HIS A 177 17.03 6.05 0.12
CA HIS A 177 15.87 6.32 -0.74
C HIS A 177 16.25 6.27 -2.23
N LEU A 178 17.26 7.03 -2.65
CA LEU A 178 17.71 7.09 -4.04
C LEU A 178 18.29 5.77 -4.54
N ARG A 179 18.97 5.00 -3.67
CA ARG A 179 19.38 3.61 -3.97
C ARG A 179 18.16 2.73 -4.26
N GLY A 180 17.10 2.83 -3.46
CA GLY A 180 15.84 2.13 -3.70
C GLY A 180 15.20 2.50 -5.05
N VAL A 181 15.17 3.79 -5.41
CA VAL A 181 14.64 4.25 -6.70
C VAL A 181 15.45 3.69 -7.87
N ARG A 182 16.79 3.69 -7.77
CA ARG A 182 17.68 3.10 -8.79
C ARG A 182 17.50 1.59 -8.91
N ALA A 183 17.42 0.87 -7.80
CA ALA A 183 17.19 -0.57 -7.78
C ALA A 183 15.86 -0.92 -8.46
N GLY A 184 14.79 -0.18 -8.15
CA GLY A 184 13.49 -0.34 -8.80
C GLY A 184 13.56 -0.10 -10.31
N ALA A 185 14.28 0.94 -10.76
CA ALA A 185 14.44 1.21 -12.19
C ALA A 185 15.25 0.11 -12.92
N LEU A 186 16.36 -0.35 -12.33
CA LEU A 186 17.15 -1.45 -12.87
C LEU A 186 16.31 -2.73 -12.99
N GLU A 187 15.48 -3.02 -11.98
CA GLU A 187 14.58 -4.17 -11.99
C GLU A 187 13.55 -4.08 -13.12
N GLN A 188 12.92 -2.92 -13.30
CA GLN A 188 11.92 -2.72 -14.35
C GLN A 188 12.53 -2.81 -15.75
N GLU A 189 13.74 -2.26 -15.95
CA GLU A 189 14.41 -2.31 -17.26
C GLU A 189 14.91 -3.74 -17.57
N ALA A 190 15.48 -4.46 -16.59
CA ALA A 190 15.84 -5.86 -16.75
C ALA A 190 14.61 -6.72 -17.10
N ALA A 191 13.48 -6.52 -16.41
CA ALA A 191 12.23 -7.21 -16.71
C ALA A 191 11.64 -6.84 -18.08
N ARG A 192 11.85 -5.60 -18.56
CA ARG A 192 11.45 -5.16 -19.90
C ARG A 192 12.25 -5.87 -20.99
N LEU A 193 13.57 -5.96 -20.81
CA LEU A 193 14.49 -6.64 -21.74
C LEU A 193 14.26 -8.14 -21.76
N GLU A 194 14.02 -8.76 -20.60
CA GLU A 194 13.65 -10.18 -20.48
C GLU A 194 12.37 -10.49 -21.26
N ARG A 195 11.32 -9.68 -21.08
CA ARG A 195 10.05 -9.81 -21.85
C ARG A 195 10.22 -9.60 -23.36
N ALA A 196 11.19 -8.79 -23.77
CA ALA A 196 11.52 -8.57 -25.18
C ALA A 196 12.39 -9.70 -25.77
N GLY A 197 12.79 -10.71 -24.98
CA GLY A 197 13.68 -11.79 -25.40
C GLY A 197 15.15 -11.36 -25.51
N ALA A 198 15.49 -10.13 -25.11
CA ALA A 198 16.86 -9.61 -25.11
C ALA A 198 17.60 -10.10 -23.85
N LEU A 199 17.87 -11.41 -23.79
CA LEU A 199 18.35 -12.09 -22.58
C LEU A 199 19.73 -11.60 -22.11
N HIS A 200 20.67 -11.34 -23.03
CA HIS A 200 22.00 -10.83 -22.68
C HIS A 200 21.94 -9.41 -22.09
N PRO A 201 21.28 -8.42 -22.73
CA PRO A 201 21.02 -7.14 -22.09
C PRO A 201 20.28 -7.27 -20.76
N ALA A 202 19.28 -8.15 -20.65
CA ALA A 202 18.58 -8.35 -19.39
C ALA A 202 19.52 -8.83 -18.26
N LEU A 203 20.50 -9.70 -18.57
CA LEU A 203 21.53 -10.12 -17.62
C LEU A 203 22.44 -8.98 -17.20
N GLU A 204 22.89 -8.13 -18.13
CA GLU A 204 23.73 -6.96 -17.83
C GLU A 204 23.03 -6.00 -16.87
N TRP A 205 21.77 -5.69 -17.13
CA TRP A 205 20.95 -4.83 -16.28
C TRP A 205 20.67 -5.45 -14.91
N ASN A 206 20.40 -6.75 -14.88
CA ASN A 206 20.19 -7.47 -13.64
C ASN A 206 21.49 -7.65 -12.83
N ALA A 207 22.65 -7.70 -13.47
CA ALA A 207 23.95 -7.70 -12.78
C ALA A 207 24.19 -6.38 -12.04
N ARG A 208 23.89 -5.24 -12.69
CA ARG A 208 23.96 -3.91 -12.04
C ARG A 208 22.98 -3.79 -10.86
N LEU A 209 21.81 -4.42 -10.95
CA LEU A 209 20.89 -4.52 -9.81
C LEU A 209 21.51 -5.29 -8.63
N LEU A 210 22.17 -6.42 -8.91
CA LEU A 210 22.82 -7.25 -7.90
C LEU A 210 24.08 -6.61 -7.29
N GLU A 211 24.72 -5.68 -8.00
CA GLU A 211 25.80 -4.85 -7.44
C GLU A 211 25.24 -3.84 -6.42
N LEU A 212 24.05 -3.30 -6.68
CA LEU A 212 23.40 -2.33 -5.80
C LEU A 212 22.66 -2.97 -4.62
N ALA A 213 22.04 -4.13 -4.83
CA ALA A 213 21.25 -4.86 -3.83
C ALA A 213 21.62 -6.36 -3.83
N PRO A 214 22.78 -6.74 -3.27
CA PRO A 214 23.29 -8.10 -3.39
C PRO A 214 22.42 -9.15 -2.69
N ALA A 215 21.73 -8.80 -1.59
CA ALA A 215 20.77 -9.68 -0.91
C ALA A 215 19.39 -9.77 -1.60
N GLN A 216 19.17 -9.12 -2.76
CA GLN A 216 17.86 -9.19 -3.43
C GLN A 216 17.64 -10.54 -4.12
N GLU A 217 16.98 -11.46 -3.42
CA GLU A 217 16.77 -12.83 -3.86
C GLU A 217 16.04 -12.95 -5.22
N ALA A 218 15.06 -12.10 -5.48
CA ALA A 218 14.33 -12.07 -6.75
C ALA A 218 15.24 -11.75 -7.96
N ALA A 219 16.25 -10.89 -7.77
CA ALA A 219 17.22 -10.56 -8.81
C ALA A 219 18.15 -11.76 -9.09
N HIS A 220 18.55 -12.53 -8.07
CA HIS A 220 19.28 -13.78 -8.27
C HIS A 220 18.44 -14.83 -9.02
N ARG A 221 17.15 -14.99 -8.67
CA ARG A 221 16.25 -15.86 -9.44
C ARG A 221 16.12 -15.45 -10.90
N ARG A 222 16.08 -14.15 -11.20
CA ARG A 222 16.12 -13.67 -12.60
C ARG A 222 17.43 -14.08 -13.29
N SER A 223 18.59 -13.89 -12.66
CA SER A 223 19.87 -14.38 -13.20
C SER A 223 19.87 -15.88 -13.46
N MET A 224 19.32 -16.69 -12.54
CA MET A 224 19.19 -18.14 -12.71
C MET A 224 18.35 -18.48 -13.94
N ARG A 225 17.17 -17.86 -14.09
CA ARG A 225 16.28 -18.08 -15.24
C ARG A 225 16.90 -17.64 -16.56
N LEU A 226 17.52 -16.46 -16.60
CA LEU A 226 18.16 -15.92 -17.79
C LEU A 226 19.34 -16.80 -18.26
N HIS A 227 20.21 -17.24 -17.34
CA HIS A 227 21.31 -18.15 -17.68
C HIS A 227 20.79 -19.53 -18.13
N ALA A 228 19.75 -20.06 -17.49
CA ALA A 228 19.12 -21.31 -17.92
C ALA A 228 18.50 -21.19 -19.32
N ALA A 229 17.84 -20.07 -19.63
CA ALA A 229 17.27 -19.78 -20.95
C ALA A 229 18.34 -19.61 -22.04
N LEU A 230 19.53 -19.14 -21.68
CA LEU A 230 20.71 -19.11 -22.56
C LEU A 230 21.42 -20.46 -22.70
N GLY A 231 20.97 -21.50 -21.99
CA GLY A 231 21.60 -22.83 -21.98
C GLY A 231 22.83 -22.94 -21.08
N ASP A 232 23.24 -21.88 -20.38
CA ASP A 232 24.34 -21.91 -19.42
C ASP A 232 23.85 -22.31 -18.03
N ARG A 233 23.58 -23.60 -17.88
CA ARG A 233 23.19 -24.22 -16.62
C ARG A 233 24.21 -23.98 -15.50
N ALA A 234 25.51 -23.98 -15.83
CA ALA A 234 26.55 -23.80 -14.84
C ALA A 234 26.54 -22.37 -14.27
N ALA A 235 26.34 -21.36 -15.11
CA ALA A 235 26.17 -19.98 -14.65
C ALA A 235 24.89 -19.78 -13.82
N ALA A 236 23.81 -20.48 -14.16
CA ALA A 236 22.57 -20.43 -13.41
C ALA A 236 22.75 -20.98 -11.98
N LEU A 237 23.44 -22.11 -11.82
CA LEU A 237 23.73 -22.66 -10.48
C LEU A 237 24.75 -21.81 -9.71
N ARG A 238 25.74 -21.22 -10.38
CA ARG A 238 26.62 -20.22 -9.75
C ARG A 238 25.83 -18.99 -9.25
N ALA A 239 24.76 -18.59 -9.92
CA ALA A 239 23.90 -17.51 -9.44
C ALA A 239 23.13 -17.90 -8.18
N PHE A 240 22.68 -19.16 -8.06
CA PHE A 240 22.11 -19.70 -6.83
C PHE A 240 23.11 -19.69 -5.66
N ASP A 241 24.36 -20.11 -5.89
CA ASP A 241 25.40 -20.08 -4.86
C ASP A 241 25.70 -18.65 -4.40
N ARG A 242 25.77 -17.69 -5.33
CA ARG A 242 25.93 -16.26 -5.00
C ARG A 242 24.75 -15.75 -4.17
N CYS A 243 23.53 -16.15 -4.49
CA CYS A 243 22.34 -15.81 -3.73
C CYS A 243 22.44 -16.29 -2.28
N ARG A 244 22.78 -17.58 -2.08
CA ARG A 244 22.96 -18.16 -0.76
C ARG A 244 24.03 -17.43 0.05
N LEU A 245 25.16 -17.11 -0.56
CA LEU A 245 26.24 -16.38 0.11
C LEU A 245 25.84 -14.93 0.47
N ALA A 246 25.11 -14.24 -0.41
CA ALA A 246 24.68 -12.87 -0.16
C ALA A 246 23.63 -12.80 0.96
N LEU A 247 22.61 -13.65 0.94
CA LEU A 247 21.58 -13.73 1.99
C LEU A 247 22.17 -14.10 3.35
N GLN A 248 23.11 -15.05 3.37
CA GLN A 248 23.78 -15.45 4.60
C GLN A 248 24.65 -14.32 5.18
N ARG A 249 25.34 -13.55 4.33
CA ARG A 249 26.24 -12.47 4.75
C ARG A 249 25.51 -11.22 5.22
N GLU A 250 24.46 -10.81 4.51
CA GLU A 250 23.78 -9.54 4.75
C GLU A 250 22.60 -9.66 5.70
N LEU A 251 21.90 -10.81 5.69
CA LEU A 251 20.64 -10.99 6.41
C LEU A 251 20.64 -12.18 7.39
N ASP A 252 21.68 -13.01 7.41
CA ASP A 252 21.73 -14.29 8.15
C ASP A 252 20.54 -15.21 7.81
N LEU A 253 20.13 -15.17 6.53
CA LEU A 253 19.02 -15.95 5.99
C LEU A 253 19.48 -16.95 4.94
N GLU A 254 18.72 -18.04 4.85
CA GLU A 254 18.82 -19.01 3.79
C GLU A 254 17.90 -18.68 2.60
N PRO A 255 18.21 -19.11 1.36
CA PRO A 255 17.33 -18.90 0.21
C PRO A 255 15.94 -19.51 0.44
N SER A 256 14.92 -18.81 -0.04
CA SER A 256 13.53 -19.27 -0.05
C SER A 256 13.35 -20.57 -0.83
N GLU A 257 12.25 -21.27 -0.55
CA GLU A 257 11.94 -22.53 -1.22
C GLU A 257 11.71 -22.36 -2.73
N GLU A 258 11.22 -21.20 -3.18
CA GLU A 258 11.07 -20.86 -4.60
C GLU A 258 12.43 -20.88 -5.32
N THR A 259 13.44 -20.25 -4.72
CA THR A 259 14.80 -20.19 -5.27
C THR A 259 15.49 -21.55 -5.26
N ARG A 260 15.29 -22.33 -4.18
CA ARG A 260 15.80 -23.72 -4.08
C ARG A 260 15.11 -24.64 -5.09
N ALA A 261 13.81 -24.49 -5.30
CA ALA A 261 13.07 -25.26 -6.30
C ALA A 261 13.60 -25.00 -7.72
N LEU A 262 13.82 -23.73 -8.07
CA LEU A 262 14.40 -23.35 -9.36
C LEU A 262 15.79 -23.97 -9.57
N ALA A 263 16.65 -23.95 -8.54
CA ALA A 263 17.96 -24.61 -8.62
C ALA A 263 17.83 -26.11 -8.91
N ARG A 264 16.92 -26.82 -8.21
CA ARG A 264 16.66 -28.25 -8.44
C ARG A 264 16.13 -28.53 -9.86
N ASP A 265 15.31 -27.64 -10.42
CA ASP A 265 14.77 -27.81 -11.77
C ASP A 265 15.84 -27.59 -12.86
N ILE A 266 16.73 -26.63 -12.64
CA ILE A 266 17.93 -26.40 -13.45
C ILE A 266 18.86 -27.62 -13.36
N GLU A 267 19.05 -28.17 -12.16
CA GLU A 267 19.83 -29.40 -11.92
C GLU A 267 19.24 -30.64 -12.61
N ARG A 268 17.93 -30.70 -12.77
CA ARG A 268 17.26 -31.81 -13.47
C ARG A 268 17.20 -31.61 -14.98
N GLY A 269 17.72 -30.49 -15.50
CA GLY A 269 17.70 -30.16 -16.93
C GLY A 269 16.29 -29.93 -17.49
N ARG A 270 15.32 -29.65 -16.61
CA ARG A 270 13.90 -29.44 -16.99
C ARG A 270 13.63 -28.00 -17.41
N ALA A 271 14.51 -27.07 -17.04
CA ALA A 271 14.38 -25.64 -17.33
C ALA A 271 14.86 -25.20 -18.73
N GLY A 272 15.25 -26.12 -19.65
CA GLY A 272 15.84 -25.74 -20.94
C GLY A 272 15.75 -26.75 -22.11
N ARG A 273 14.87 -27.76 -22.04
CA ARG A 273 14.68 -28.71 -23.16
C ARG A 273 13.46 -28.35 -24.01
N SER A 274 13.70 -27.65 -25.11
CA SER A 274 12.79 -27.60 -26.26
C SER A 274 13.15 -28.76 -27.20
N ASP A 275 12.24 -29.71 -27.40
CA ASP A 275 12.48 -30.91 -28.22
C ASP A 275 12.32 -30.60 -29.73
N PRO A 276 13.25 -30.98 -30.64
CA PRO A 276 13.26 -30.52 -32.05
C PRO A 276 12.24 -31.17 -33.00
N GLY A 277 11.20 -31.85 -32.50
CA GLY A 277 10.36 -32.74 -33.32
C GLY A 277 8.86 -32.47 -33.38
N ALA A 278 8.32 -31.48 -32.66
CA ALA A 278 6.89 -31.19 -32.67
C ALA A 278 6.51 -30.18 -33.77
N PRO A 279 5.42 -30.38 -34.53
CA PRO A 279 4.97 -29.44 -35.54
C PRO A 279 4.67 -28.08 -34.88
N ALA A 280 5.13 -27.01 -35.52
CA ALA A 280 5.12 -25.64 -35.02
C ALA A 280 3.72 -25.13 -34.64
N ALA A 281 3.30 -25.40 -33.40
CA ALA A 281 2.50 -24.46 -32.66
C ALA A 281 3.45 -23.35 -32.19
N ALA A 282 3.14 -22.10 -32.54
CA ALA A 282 3.93 -20.93 -32.19
C ALA A 282 4.39 -20.96 -30.72
N PRO A 283 5.62 -20.50 -30.40
CA PRO A 283 6.18 -20.64 -29.06
C PRO A 283 5.37 -19.78 -28.07
N ALA A 284 4.54 -20.45 -27.28
CA ALA A 284 4.09 -19.94 -26.00
C ALA A 284 5.28 -20.02 -25.03
N ALA A 285 6.18 -19.03 -25.11
CA ALA A 285 6.88 -18.60 -23.91
C ALA A 285 5.82 -18.39 -22.82
N PRO A 286 6.09 -18.64 -21.53
CA PRO A 286 5.22 -18.17 -20.47
C PRO A 286 5.17 -16.65 -20.65
N ARG A 287 4.08 -16.16 -21.25
CA ARG A 287 3.72 -14.76 -21.22
C ARG A 287 3.71 -14.47 -19.72
N ALA A 288 4.69 -13.71 -19.23
CA ALA A 288 4.42 -12.80 -18.14
C ALA A 288 3.30 -11.91 -18.69
N ALA A 289 2.06 -12.38 -18.54
CA ALA A 289 0.90 -11.73 -19.07
C ALA A 289 0.96 -10.34 -18.43
N LEU A 290 1.07 -9.31 -19.27
CA LEU A 290 0.62 -8.00 -18.86
C LEU A 290 -0.79 -8.24 -18.33
N LEU A 291 -0.92 -8.26 -17.00
CA LEU A 291 -2.19 -8.46 -16.34
C LEU A 291 -3.13 -7.43 -16.97
N PRO A 292 -4.23 -7.86 -17.63
CA PRO A 292 -5.15 -6.93 -18.25
C PRO A 292 -5.50 -5.84 -17.23
N THR A 293 -5.54 -4.56 -17.60
CA THR A 293 -5.94 -3.50 -16.67
C THR A 293 -7.28 -3.81 -15.99
N ALA A 294 -8.15 -4.56 -16.67
CA ALA A 294 -9.37 -5.15 -16.12
C ALA A 294 -9.12 -6.01 -14.85
N ILE A 295 -8.07 -6.82 -14.74
CA ILE A 295 -7.82 -7.59 -13.51
C ILE A 295 -7.24 -6.73 -12.38
N LEU A 296 -6.56 -5.62 -12.71
CA LEU A 296 -6.09 -4.66 -11.71
C LEU A 296 -7.24 -3.82 -11.15
N ARG A 297 -8.25 -3.53 -11.98
CA ARG A 297 -9.48 -2.83 -11.59
C ARG A 297 -10.65 -3.42 -12.38
N PRO A 298 -11.35 -4.44 -11.84
CA PRO A 298 -12.46 -5.11 -12.52
C PRO A 298 -13.47 -4.08 -13.02
N PRO A 299 -13.86 -4.02 -14.30
CA PRO A 299 -14.68 -2.91 -14.80
C PRO A 299 -16.12 -2.93 -14.27
N VAL A 300 -16.56 -4.06 -13.70
CA VAL A 300 -17.92 -4.25 -13.16
C VAL A 300 -17.89 -4.24 -11.63
N LEU A 301 -18.89 -3.60 -11.02
CA LEU A 301 -19.21 -3.74 -9.59
C LEU A 301 -20.16 -4.92 -9.38
N ALA A 302 -19.67 -6.13 -9.67
CA ALA A 302 -20.48 -7.34 -9.62
C ALA A 302 -21.11 -7.55 -8.24
N GLY A 303 -22.38 -7.95 -8.22
CA GLY A 303 -23.11 -8.23 -6.97
C GLY A 303 -23.33 -7.02 -6.04
N ARG A 304 -23.12 -5.79 -6.51
CA ARG A 304 -23.29 -4.57 -5.68
C ARG A 304 -24.61 -3.85 -5.90
N ALA A 305 -25.51 -4.36 -6.74
CA ALA A 305 -26.78 -3.71 -7.08
C ALA A 305 -27.65 -3.42 -5.85
N ARG A 306 -27.77 -4.36 -4.90
CA ARG A 306 -28.57 -4.18 -3.67
C ARG A 306 -28.00 -3.06 -2.79
N VAL A 307 -26.71 -3.11 -2.49
CA VAL A 307 -26.04 -2.10 -1.66
C VAL A 307 -26.06 -0.75 -2.37
N TRP A 308 -25.91 -0.72 -3.69
CA TRP A 308 -26.03 0.50 -4.50
C TRP A 308 -27.42 1.14 -4.38
N ALA A 309 -28.49 0.34 -4.45
CA ALA A 309 -29.85 0.84 -4.24
C ALA A 309 -30.05 1.39 -2.81
N GLN A 310 -29.46 0.76 -1.80
CA GLN A 310 -29.49 1.26 -0.42
C GLN A 310 -28.69 2.56 -0.26
N LEU A 311 -27.55 2.69 -0.94
CA LEU A 311 -26.78 3.94 -1.00
C LEU A 311 -27.59 5.05 -1.67
N ASN A 312 -28.35 4.76 -2.74
CA ASN A 312 -29.27 5.73 -3.35
C ASN A 312 -30.31 6.23 -2.35
N ALA A 313 -30.98 5.32 -1.65
CA ALA A 313 -32.01 5.67 -0.66
C ALA A 313 -31.43 6.52 0.49
N ALA A 314 -30.26 6.13 1.02
CA ALA A 314 -29.58 6.87 2.07
C ALA A 314 -29.17 8.28 1.61
N TRP A 315 -28.72 8.40 0.36
CA TRP A 315 -28.33 9.68 -0.24
C TRP A 315 -29.51 10.64 -0.36
N GLU A 316 -30.64 10.15 -0.87
CA GLU A 316 -31.90 10.92 -0.99
C GLU A 316 -32.42 11.34 0.39
N ALA A 317 -32.32 10.46 1.39
CA ALA A 317 -32.68 10.74 2.78
C ALA A 317 -31.66 11.63 3.53
N ARG A 318 -30.57 12.06 2.88
CA ARG A 318 -29.46 12.83 3.49
C ARG A 318 -28.81 12.14 4.71
N GLN A 319 -28.81 10.81 4.71
CA GLN A 319 -28.25 10.02 5.79
C GLN A 319 -26.73 9.81 5.61
N SER A 320 -26.01 9.78 6.73
CA SER A 320 -24.63 9.28 6.77
C SER A 320 -24.61 7.76 6.60
N VAL A 321 -23.56 7.21 6.00
CA VAL A 321 -23.47 5.80 5.64
C VAL A 321 -22.29 5.14 6.35
N PHE A 322 -22.58 4.10 7.12
CA PHE A 322 -21.59 3.20 7.69
C PHE A 322 -21.62 1.88 6.94
N LEU A 323 -20.60 1.64 6.12
CA LEU A 323 -20.50 0.50 5.22
C LEU A 323 -19.59 -0.57 5.82
N TYR A 324 -20.17 -1.66 6.31
CA TYR A 324 -19.48 -2.79 6.92
C TYR A 324 -19.10 -3.84 5.86
N GLY A 325 -18.01 -4.55 6.09
CA GLY A 325 -17.63 -5.69 5.27
C GLY A 325 -16.19 -6.13 5.47
N GLU A 326 -15.84 -7.31 4.96
CA GLU A 326 -14.51 -7.89 5.14
C GLU A 326 -13.38 -7.06 4.52
N PRO A 327 -12.12 -7.21 4.96
CA PRO A 327 -10.97 -6.68 4.24
C PRO A 327 -10.97 -7.16 2.78
N GLY A 328 -10.79 -6.23 1.83
CA GLY A 328 -10.80 -6.59 0.39
C GLY A 328 -12.19 -6.77 -0.25
N SER A 329 -13.29 -6.63 0.51
CA SER A 329 -14.67 -6.69 -0.03
C SER A 329 -15.02 -5.62 -1.06
N GLY A 330 -14.21 -4.56 -1.18
CA GLY A 330 -14.41 -3.49 -2.17
C GLY A 330 -15.18 -2.27 -1.66
N LYS A 331 -15.34 -2.09 -0.34
CA LYS A 331 -16.02 -0.93 0.29
C LYS A 331 -15.56 0.43 -0.26
N THR A 332 -14.25 0.68 -0.24
CA THR A 332 -13.63 1.92 -0.75
C THR A 332 -14.02 2.20 -2.18
N ARG A 333 -13.95 1.15 -3.02
CA ARG A 333 -14.29 1.23 -4.44
C ARG A 333 -15.77 1.54 -4.63
N LEU A 334 -16.64 0.86 -3.88
CA LEU A 334 -18.09 1.08 -3.93
C LEU A 334 -18.45 2.53 -3.57
N LEU A 335 -17.93 3.04 -2.45
CA LEU A 335 -18.16 4.43 -2.03
C LEU A 335 -17.61 5.45 -3.04
N THR A 336 -16.41 5.21 -3.56
CA THR A 336 -15.76 6.12 -4.52
C THR A 336 -16.52 6.17 -5.85
N GLU A 337 -16.94 5.01 -6.39
CA GLU A 337 -17.71 4.96 -7.64
C GLU A 337 -19.13 5.51 -7.46
N PHE A 338 -19.76 5.24 -6.32
CA PHE A 338 -21.05 5.84 -5.97
C PHE A 338 -20.98 7.35 -5.98
N LEU A 339 -19.98 7.94 -5.33
CA LEU A 339 -19.82 9.40 -5.28
C LEU A 339 -19.43 10.00 -6.64
N ALA A 340 -18.57 9.32 -7.40
CA ALA A 340 -18.26 9.73 -8.76
C ALA A 340 -19.51 9.79 -9.65
N SER A 341 -20.49 8.90 -9.42
CA SER A 341 -21.77 8.92 -10.15
C SER A 341 -22.68 10.10 -9.78
N ARG A 342 -22.43 10.78 -8.65
CA ARG A 342 -23.21 11.96 -8.21
C ARG A 342 -22.73 13.27 -8.82
N GLY A 343 -21.46 13.34 -9.23
CA GLY A 343 -20.87 14.57 -9.74
C GLY A 343 -20.76 15.69 -8.69
N GLU A 344 -20.91 15.38 -7.41
CA GLU A 344 -20.73 16.33 -6.30
C GLU A 344 -19.27 16.39 -5.85
N ASP A 345 -18.88 17.51 -5.27
CA ASP A 345 -17.56 17.68 -4.67
C ASP A 345 -17.45 16.84 -3.41
N THR A 346 -16.38 16.05 -3.29
CA THR A 346 -16.20 15.08 -2.20
C THR A 346 -14.78 15.08 -1.69
N LEU A 347 -14.62 14.83 -0.39
CA LEU A 347 -13.31 14.74 0.25
C LEU A 347 -13.06 13.33 0.75
N LEU A 348 -12.07 12.64 0.17
CA LEU A 348 -11.56 11.37 0.66
C LEU A 348 -10.39 11.58 1.62
N VAL A 349 -10.52 11.06 2.83
CA VAL A 349 -9.49 11.06 3.88
C VAL A 349 -9.33 9.65 4.44
N PRO A 350 -8.41 8.85 3.88
CA PRO A 350 -8.16 7.51 4.41
C PRO A 350 -7.44 7.59 5.77
N GLY A 351 -7.79 6.68 6.68
CA GLY A 351 -7.00 6.36 7.86
C GLY A 351 -5.68 5.71 7.44
N ARG A 352 -4.60 6.02 8.17
CA ARG A 352 -3.25 5.51 7.89
C ARG A 352 -2.76 4.65 9.05
N PRO A 353 -1.99 3.58 8.78
CA PRO A 353 -1.29 2.85 9.82
C PRO A 353 -0.42 3.83 10.66
N GLY A 354 -0.66 3.88 11.97
CA GLY A 354 0.00 4.80 12.90
C GLY A 354 -0.87 5.96 13.39
N ASP A 355 -2.00 6.26 12.73
CA ASP A 355 -2.91 7.32 13.14
C ASP A 355 -3.48 7.09 14.54
N ALA A 356 -3.81 5.83 14.88
CA ALA A 356 -4.30 5.43 16.19
C ALA A 356 -3.37 5.79 17.36
N LEU A 357 -2.07 6.03 17.09
CA LEU A 357 -1.07 6.39 18.09
C LEU A 357 -0.95 7.90 18.32
N VAL A 358 -1.55 8.73 17.45
CA VAL A 358 -1.42 10.19 17.48
C VAL A 358 -2.81 10.83 17.54
N PRO A 359 -3.16 11.49 18.66
CA PRO A 359 -4.45 12.17 18.80
C PRO A 359 -4.72 13.17 17.68
N TYR A 360 -5.96 13.18 17.19
CA TYR A 360 -6.49 14.03 16.13
C TYR A 360 -5.81 13.88 14.75
N SER A 361 -4.94 12.89 14.55
CA SER A 361 -4.12 12.77 13.33
C SER A 361 -4.95 12.72 12.04
N THR A 362 -6.06 11.98 12.06
CA THR A 362 -6.96 11.86 10.90
C THR A 362 -7.78 13.14 10.71
N SER A 363 -8.31 13.69 11.79
CA SER A 363 -9.14 14.90 11.74
C SER A 363 -8.34 16.13 11.30
N VAL A 364 -7.10 16.29 11.77
CA VAL A 364 -6.21 17.38 11.34
C VAL A 364 -5.96 17.35 9.84
N ARG A 365 -5.81 16.15 9.24
CA ARG A 365 -5.70 16.03 7.78
C ARG A 365 -6.99 16.42 7.07
N LEU A 366 -8.14 16.03 7.58
CA LEU A 366 -9.44 16.46 7.06
C LEU A 366 -9.58 17.99 7.11
N TRP A 367 -9.28 18.59 8.26
CA TRP A 367 -9.38 20.03 8.47
C TRP A 367 -8.44 20.83 7.57
N ARG A 368 -7.19 20.39 7.42
CA ARG A 368 -6.24 21.01 6.46
C ARG A 368 -6.76 20.96 5.02
N LYS A 369 -7.39 19.86 4.60
CA LYS A 369 -8.01 19.76 3.26
C LYS A 369 -9.20 20.71 3.12
N LEU A 370 -10.05 20.81 4.14
CA LEU A 370 -11.19 21.74 4.15
C LEU A 370 -10.73 23.20 4.05
N LEU A 371 -9.69 23.57 4.80
CA LEU A 371 -9.09 24.91 4.76
C LEU A 371 -8.43 25.22 3.42
N ALA A 372 -7.67 24.27 2.86
CA ALA A 372 -7.04 24.43 1.54
C ALA A 372 -8.07 24.59 0.42
N ARG A 373 -9.25 23.98 0.56
CA ARG A 373 -10.38 24.14 -0.37
C ARG A 373 -11.01 25.53 -0.29
N ARG A 374 -10.99 26.16 0.88
CA ARG A 374 -11.56 27.50 1.13
C ARG A 374 -10.54 28.39 1.86
N PRO A 375 -9.45 28.82 1.20
CA PRO A 375 -8.35 29.56 1.85
C PRO A 375 -8.78 30.95 2.38
N GLY A 376 -9.95 31.44 1.99
CA GLY A 376 -10.56 32.68 2.49
C GLY A 376 -11.69 32.48 3.52
N ALA A 377 -11.85 31.30 4.11
CA ALA A 377 -12.90 31.05 5.11
C ALA A 377 -12.74 32.00 6.31
N ALA A 378 -13.76 32.84 6.53
CA ALA A 378 -13.80 33.86 7.58
C ALA A 378 -14.13 33.25 8.95
N LEU A 379 -13.26 32.36 9.45
CA LEU A 379 -13.42 31.75 10.77
C LEU A 379 -13.40 32.83 11.86
N PRO A 380 -14.30 32.75 12.87
CA PRO A 380 -14.23 33.60 14.04
C PRO A 380 -12.84 33.56 14.69
N SER A 381 -12.36 34.70 15.18
CA SER A 381 -11.00 34.81 15.75
C SER A 381 -10.78 33.89 16.95
N TRP A 382 -11.82 33.62 17.75
CA TRP A 382 -11.76 32.64 18.83
C TRP A 382 -11.57 31.22 18.29
N ALA A 383 -12.36 30.81 17.28
CA ALA A 383 -12.28 29.46 16.70
C ALA A 383 -10.93 29.23 16.02
N ARG A 384 -10.41 30.25 15.31
CA ARG A 384 -9.07 30.19 14.70
C ARG A 384 -7.96 29.96 15.73
N ARG A 385 -8.04 30.62 16.90
CA ARG A 385 -7.07 30.42 17.99
C ARG A 385 -7.18 29.04 18.63
N GLU A 386 -8.40 28.54 18.85
CA GLU A 386 -8.59 27.20 19.43
C GLU A 386 -8.08 26.10 18.48
N LEU A 387 -8.36 26.21 17.17
CA LEU A 387 -7.90 25.23 16.17
C LEU A 387 -6.39 25.27 15.95
N ALA A 388 -5.72 26.39 16.24
CA ALA A 388 -4.27 26.53 16.09
C ALA A 388 -3.46 25.57 16.98
N GLN A 389 -4.08 25.02 18.04
CA GLN A 389 -3.47 23.98 18.86
C GLN A 389 -3.23 22.67 18.08
N LEU A 390 -4.07 22.38 17.10
CA LEU A 390 -4.00 21.16 16.27
C LEU A 390 -3.57 21.44 14.82
N VAL A 391 -3.79 22.67 14.34
CA VAL A 391 -3.41 23.16 13.02
C VAL A 391 -2.63 24.46 13.18
N PRO A 392 -1.33 24.41 13.54
CA PRO A 392 -0.52 25.58 13.89
C PRO A 392 -0.45 26.64 12.79
N GLU A 393 -0.75 26.27 11.55
CA GLU A 393 -0.78 27.18 10.40
C GLU A 393 -1.91 28.23 10.49
N LEU A 394 -2.88 28.08 11.40
CA LEU A 394 -4.01 29.00 11.55
C LEU A 394 -3.72 30.24 12.39
N SER A 395 -2.75 30.20 13.31
CA SER A 395 -2.43 31.32 14.20
C SER A 395 -1.02 31.18 14.78
N GLU A 396 -0.27 32.28 14.85
CA GLU A 396 1.01 32.34 15.56
C GLU A 396 0.83 32.35 17.09
N GLU A 397 -0.34 32.79 17.57
CA GLU A 397 -0.72 32.72 18.98
C GLU A 397 -1.32 31.33 19.28
N VAL A 398 -0.54 30.47 19.94
CA VAL A 398 -1.01 29.18 20.46
C VAL A 398 -1.47 29.39 21.90
N PRO A 399 -2.77 29.18 22.24
CA PRO A 399 -3.24 29.26 23.62
C PRO A 399 -2.55 28.22 24.49
N SER A 400 -2.20 28.60 25.71
CA SER A 400 -1.68 27.68 26.72
C SER A 400 -2.82 27.03 27.50
N ARG A 401 -2.89 25.68 27.49
CA ARG A 401 -3.29 24.73 28.56
C ARG A 401 -4.51 23.82 28.31
N GLY A 402 -4.57 22.76 29.12
CA GLY A 402 -5.55 21.69 29.11
C GLY A 402 -6.42 21.58 30.37
N GLY A 403 -7.65 21.09 30.14
CA GLY A 403 -8.76 20.80 31.05
C GLY A 403 -10.03 20.44 30.25
N GLU A 404 -11.12 19.98 30.90
CA GLU A 404 -12.38 19.59 30.20
C GLU A 404 -13.11 20.76 29.52
N THR A 405 -13.06 21.96 30.10
CA THR A 405 -13.58 23.20 29.49
C THR A 405 -12.89 23.57 28.17
N ASP A 406 -11.66 23.11 27.96
CA ASP A 406 -10.90 23.36 26.73
C ASP A 406 -11.37 22.42 25.60
N LYS A 407 -11.83 21.21 25.93
CA LYS A 407 -12.37 20.24 24.96
C LYS A 407 -13.68 20.69 24.35
N ALA A 408 -14.60 21.23 25.16
CA ALA A 408 -15.87 21.76 24.67
C ALA A 408 -15.64 22.94 23.69
N ARG A 409 -14.74 23.86 24.03
CA ARG A 409 -14.37 24.98 23.15
C ARG A 409 -13.73 24.53 21.85
N LEU A 410 -12.82 23.55 21.92
CA LEU A 410 -12.23 22.94 20.74
C LEU A 410 -13.32 22.35 19.84
N PHE A 411 -14.28 21.61 20.39
CA PHE A 411 -15.35 20.98 19.61
C PHE A 411 -16.30 22.01 18.97
N GLU A 412 -16.61 23.11 19.66
CA GLU A 412 -17.34 24.24 19.08
C GLU A 412 -16.55 24.93 17.96
N SER A 413 -15.24 25.05 18.10
CA SER A 413 -14.39 25.60 17.03
C SER A 413 -14.43 24.74 15.75
N LEU A 414 -14.61 23.42 15.91
CA LEU A 414 -14.77 22.49 14.79
C LEU A 414 -16.11 22.63 14.08
N VAL A 415 -17.16 22.94 14.82
CA VAL A 415 -18.47 23.30 14.25
C VAL A 415 -18.33 24.55 13.38
N GLU A 416 -17.64 25.58 13.87
CA GLU A 416 -17.38 26.78 13.07
C GLU A 416 -16.52 26.49 11.85
N LEU A 417 -15.50 25.63 11.99
CA LEU A 417 -14.68 25.19 10.86
C LEU A 417 -15.56 24.56 9.77
N MET A 418 -16.40 23.59 10.15
CA MET A 418 -17.30 22.93 9.21
C MET A 418 -18.26 23.92 8.56
N ARG A 419 -18.92 24.78 9.34
CA ARG A 419 -19.87 25.78 8.82
C ARG A 419 -19.27 26.69 7.75
N HIS A 420 -18.00 27.06 7.90
CA HIS A 420 -17.33 28.02 6.99
C HIS A 420 -16.55 27.35 5.84
N THR A 421 -16.30 26.04 5.88
CA THR A 421 -15.46 25.35 4.88
C THR A 421 -16.18 24.24 4.11
N ALA A 422 -17.26 23.70 4.69
CA ALA A 422 -18.01 22.58 4.12
C ALA A 422 -19.05 22.99 3.08
N ASP A 423 -19.26 24.29 2.86
CA ASP A 423 -20.22 24.78 1.86
C ASP A 423 -19.91 24.23 0.46
N GLY A 424 -20.95 23.70 -0.20
CA GLY A 424 -20.88 23.00 -1.49
C GLY A 424 -20.18 21.65 -1.47
N LEU A 425 -19.88 21.06 -0.30
CA LEU A 425 -19.34 19.71 -0.18
C LEU A 425 -20.46 18.68 0.00
N GLY A 426 -20.57 17.73 -0.93
CA GLY A 426 -21.62 16.73 -0.95
C GLY A 426 -21.43 15.62 0.09
N ALA A 427 -20.19 15.16 0.25
CA ALA A 427 -19.84 14.11 1.19
C ALA A 427 -18.36 14.15 1.63
N ILE A 428 -18.12 13.63 2.82
CA ILE A 428 -16.78 13.32 3.35
C ILE A 428 -16.69 11.79 3.46
N VAL A 429 -15.68 11.22 2.80
CA VAL A 429 -15.38 9.79 2.87
C VAL A 429 -14.19 9.57 3.78
N THR A 430 -14.38 8.77 4.82
CA THR A 430 -13.29 8.23 5.63
C THR A 430 -13.20 6.73 5.41
N ASP A 431 -12.00 6.24 5.12
CA ASP A 431 -11.78 4.81 4.88
C ASP A 431 -10.84 4.23 5.93
N ASP A 432 -10.98 2.94 6.20
CA ASP A 432 -10.25 2.21 7.24
C ASP A 432 -10.38 2.86 8.64
N LEU A 433 -11.63 3.01 9.12
CA LEU A 433 -11.94 3.65 10.41
C LEU A 433 -11.20 3.02 11.61
N GLN A 434 -10.77 1.76 11.50
CA GLN A 434 -9.98 1.07 12.54
C GLN A 434 -8.59 1.68 12.79
N TYR A 435 -8.09 2.51 11.88
CA TYR A 435 -6.83 3.23 12.10
C TYR A 435 -7.04 4.62 12.70
N ILE A 436 -8.28 5.10 12.78
CA ILE A 436 -8.57 6.45 13.30
C ILE A 436 -8.36 6.46 14.82
N ASP A 437 -7.73 7.53 15.31
CA ASP A 437 -7.54 7.75 16.73
C ASP A 437 -8.84 8.08 17.46
N THR A 438 -8.93 7.70 18.73
CA THR A 438 -10.10 7.91 19.58
C THR A 438 -10.55 9.38 19.60
N SER A 439 -9.61 10.33 19.60
CA SER A 439 -9.95 11.76 19.65
C SER A 439 -10.58 12.27 18.35
N SER A 440 -10.11 11.80 17.19
CA SER A 440 -10.74 12.04 15.89
C SER A 440 -12.12 11.39 15.77
N MET A 441 -12.32 10.27 16.45
CA MET A 441 -13.63 9.63 16.51
C MET A 441 -14.62 10.44 17.34
N GLU A 442 -14.18 10.97 18.48
CA GLU A 442 -15.02 11.85 19.32
C GLU A 442 -15.46 13.13 18.60
N THR A 443 -14.58 13.74 17.81
CA THR A 443 -14.92 14.94 17.03
C THR A 443 -15.96 14.64 15.95
N ALA A 444 -15.83 13.49 15.26
CA ALA A 444 -16.83 13.04 14.29
C ALA A 444 -18.19 12.78 14.96
N GLY A 445 -18.20 12.08 16.11
CA GLY A 445 -19.42 11.85 16.88
C GLY A 445 -20.09 13.14 17.34
N TYR A 446 -19.30 14.13 17.75
CA TYR A 446 -19.81 15.44 18.14
C TYR A 446 -20.43 16.21 16.96
N LEU A 447 -19.79 16.22 15.79
CA LEU A 447 -20.35 16.85 14.58
C LEU A 447 -21.66 16.18 14.14
N LEU A 448 -21.74 14.85 14.20
CA LEU A 448 -22.95 14.10 13.88
C LEU A 448 -24.08 14.39 14.89
N ALA A 449 -23.77 14.60 16.17
CA ALA A 449 -24.76 15.06 17.15
C ALA A 449 -25.31 16.45 16.81
N ARG A 450 -24.46 17.39 16.36
CA ARG A 450 -24.93 18.71 15.88
C ARG A 450 -25.80 18.61 14.62
N GLN A 451 -25.55 17.62 13.76
CA GLN A 451 -26.43 17.33 12.63
C GLN A 451 -27.84 16.94 13.09
N ALA A 452 -27.95 16.15 14.17
CA ALA A 452 -29.22 15.77 14.79
C ALA A 452 -30.02 16.99 15.27
N GLU A 453 -29.32 18.04 15.69
CA GLU A 453 -29.91 19.30 16.16
C GLU A 453 -30.27 20.26 15.01
N GLY A 454 -30.11 19.84 13.76
CA GLY A 454 -30.48 20.60 12.56
C GLY A 454 -29.35 21.36 11.89
N MET A 455 -28.08 21.14 12.30
CA MET A 455 -26.93 21.68 11.57
C MET A 455 -26.78 20.97 10.22
N GLU A 456 -26.72 21.74 9.13
CA GLU A 456 -26.36 21.18 7.83
C GLU A 456 -24.87 20.82 7.80
N LEU A 457 -24.59 19.54 7.62
CA LEU A 457 -23.26 18.99 7.43
C LEU A 457 -23.19 18.16 6.13
N PRO A 458 -22.00 18.03 5.53
CA PRO A 458 -21.77 17.05 4.48
C PRO A 458 -22.11 15.64 4.98
N ARG A 459 -22.55 14.77 4.08
CA ARG A 459 -22.82 13.37 4.43
C ARG A 459 -21.50 12.68 4.77
N PHE A 460 -21.43 12.00 5.91
CA PHE A 460 -20.28 11.17 6.24
C PHE A 460 -20.49 9.77 5.68
N MET A 461 -19.52 9.27 4.94
CA MET A 461 -19.54 7.91 4.40
C MET A 461 -18.27 7.18 4.81
N THR A 462 -18.42 6.03 5.48
CA THR A 462 -17.28 5.33 6.06
C THR A 462 -17.26 3.85 5.68
N GLY A 463 -16.08 3.35 5.28
CA GLY A 463 -15.79 1.92 5.22
C GLY A 463 -15.31 1.36 6.55
N ILE A 464 -16.00 0.35 7.08
CA ILE A 464 -15.69 -0.33 8.34
C ILE A 464 -15.41 -1.81 8.08
N ARG A 465 -14.37 -2.36 8.72
CA ARG A 465 -14.14 -3.80 8.76
C ARG A 465 -15.05 -4.42 9.80
N SER A 466 -15.76 -5.48 9.43
CA SER A 466 -16.67 -6.19 10.34
C SER A 466 -15.94 -6.57 11.63
N HIS A 467 -16.59 -6.36 12.78
CA HIS A 467 -16.09 -6.76 14.10
C HIS A 467 -14.77 -6.09 14.56
N GLU A 468 -14.28 -5.05 13.86
CA GLU A 468 -13.09 -4.28 14.27
C GLU A 468 -13.43 -2.93 14.93
N LEU A 469 -14.71 -2.62 15.14
CA LEU A 469 -15.15 -1.37 15.75
C LEU A 469 -15.23 -1.50 17.27
N ALA A 470 -14.74 -0.49 18.01
CA ALA A 470 -14.83 -0.45 19.46
C ALA A 470 -16.32 -0.42 19.92
N PRO A 471 -16.70 -1.10 21.02
CA PRO A 471 -18.09 -1.17 21.48
C PRO A 471 -18.76 0.19 21.70
N GLU A 472 -18.02 1.17 22.21
CA GLU A 472 -18.51 2.52 22.46
C GLU A 472 -18.90 3.23 21.16
N MET A 473 -18.16 2.97 20.09
CA MET A 473 -18.43 3.53 18.76
C MET A 473 -19.60 2.81 18.09
N GLU A 474 -19.69 1.49 18.25
CA GLU A 474 -20.84 0.72 17.75
C GLU A 474 -22.15 1.24 18.38
N ALA A 475 -22.13 1.59 19.67
CA ALA A 475 -23.26 2.25 20.35
C ALA A 475 -23.54 3.68 19.84
N GLN A 476 -22.52 4.44 19.43
CA GLN A 476 -22.72 5.75 18.80
C GLN A 476 -23.36 5.63 17.42
N VAL A 477 -22.88 4.72 16.58
CA VAL A 477 -23.47 4.43 15.27
C VAL A 477 -24.93 4.00 15.44
N GLN A 478 -25.23 3.15 16.43
CA GLN A 478 -26.61 2.72 16.72
C GLN A 478 -27.51 3.92 17.02
N ARG A 479 -27.08 4.85 17.89
CA ARG A 479 -27.88 6.03 18.22
C ARG A 479 -28.21 6.90 17.02
N LEU A 480 -27.27 7.04 16.07
CA LEU A 480 -27.49 7.81 14.84
C LEU A 480 -28.47 7.12 13.89
N VAL A 481 -28.42 5.79 13.84
CA VAL A 481 -29.37 4.98 13.07
C VAL A 481 -30.77 5.09 13.67
N ASP A 482 -30.89 4.97 14.99
CA ASP A 482 -32.17 5.10 15.70
C ASP A 482 -32.77 6.50 15.54
N ALA A 483 -31.91 7.53 15.47
CA ALA A 483 -32.31 8.91 15.19
C ALA A 483 -32.63 9.18 13.70
N GLY A 484 -32.46 8.19 12.81
CA GLY A 484 -32.71 8.32 11.37
C GLY A 484 -31.68 9.15 10.60
N LEU A 485 -30.54 9.49 11.22
CA LEU A 485 -29.48 10.32 10.63
C LEU A 485 -28.42 9.52 9.89
N ALA A 486 -28.35 8.21 10.14
CA ALA A 486 -27.41 7.31 9.51
C ALA A 486 -28.03 5.95 9.17
N VAL A 487 -27.36 5.20 8.31
CA VAL A 487 -27.71 3.81 7.99
C VAL A 487 -26.49 2.91 8.08
N ARG A 488 -26.71 1.67 8.51
CA ARG A 488 -25.72 0.58 8.41
C ARG A 488 -26.00 -0.25 7.17
N LEU A 489 -24.98 -0.38 6.32
CA LEU A 489 -25.04 -1.20 5.12
C LEU A 489 -23.95 -2.27 5.21
N HIS A 490 -24.26 -3.49 4.75
CA HIS A 490 -23.33 -4.61 4.77
C HIS A 490 -22.94 -4.99 3.34
N VAL A 491 -21.64 -5.11 3.10
CA VAL A 491 -21.05 -5.62 1.86
C VAL A 491 -20.72 -7.09 2.07
N GLU A 492 -21.65 -7.94 1.66
CA GLU A 492 -21.47 -9.38 1.70
C GLU A 492 -20.40 -9.85 0.69
N PRO A 493 -19.78 -11.01 0.92
CA PRO A 493 -18.99 -11.69 -0.10
C PRO A 493 -19.84 -11.98 -1.35
N LEU A 494 -19.18 -12.06 -2.51
CA LEU A 494 -19.87 -12.35 -3.77
C LEU A 494 -20.38 -13.79 -3.77
N THR A 495 -21.63 -13.95 -4.21
CA THR A 495 -22.19 -15.26 -4.54
C THR A 495 -21.52 -15.85 -5.78
N ALA A 496 -21.70 -17.14 -6.04
CA ALA A 496 -21.13 -17.78 -7.23
C ALA A 496 -21.60 -17.10 -8.52
N GLU A 497 -22.86 -16.69 -8.62
CA GLU A 497 -23.42 -15.97 -9.76
C GLU A 497 -22.76 -14.60 -9.97
N GLU A 498 -22.49 -13.88 -8.88
CA GLU A 498 -21.82 -12.58 -8.93
C GLU A 498 -20.31 -12.73 -9.22
N VAL A 499 -19.68 -13.83 -8.81
CA VAL A 499 -18.32 -14.19 -9.24
C VAL A 499 -18.29 -14.48 -10.75
N VAL A 500 -19.31 -15.16 -11.29
CA VAL A 500 -19.45 -15.35 -12.76
C VAL A 500 -19.52 -13.98 -13.45
N GLU A 501 -20.38 -13.07 -12.96
CA GLU A 501 -20.50 -11.71 -13.49
C GLU A 501 -19.15 -10.97 -13.47
N MET A 502 -18.44 -11.06 -12.34
CA MET A 502 -17.12 -10.46 -12.17
C MET A 502 -16.11 -11.01 -13.19
N VAL A 503 -15.99 -12.33 -13.30
CA VAL A 503 -15.04 -13.00 -14.22
C VAL A 503 -15.36 -12.68 -15.68
N ARG A 504 -16.63 -12.70 -16.08
CA ARG A 504 -17.05 -12.29 -17.43
C ARG A 504 -16.69 -10.83 -17.71
N GLY A 505 -16.86 -9.95 -16.73
CA GLY A 505 -16.47 -8.53 -16.81
C GLY A 505 -14.96 -8.31 -17.00
N LEU A 506 -14.11 -9.25 -16.57
CA LEU A 506 -12.66 -9.18 -16.78
C LEU A 506 -12.23 -9.49 -18.22
N GLY A 507 -13.14 -10.04 -19.03
CA GLY A 507 -12.95 -10.31 -20.45
C GLY A 507 -12.71 -11.78 -20.79
N PRO A 508 -12.65 -12.12 -22.09
CA PRO A 508 -12.63 -13.50 -22.58
C PRO A 508 -11.34 -14.27 -22.26
N ALA A 509 -10.30 -13.58 -21.77
CA ALA A 509 -9.02 -14.18 -21.41
C ALA A 509 -9.14 -15.19 -20.24
N PHE A 510 -10.22 -15.14 -19.46
CA PHE A 510 -10.46 -16.00 -18.29
C PHE A 510 -11.24 -17.28 -18.59
N GLY A 511 -11.49 -17.58 -19.87
CA GLY A 511 -12.12 -18.82 -20.29
C GLY A 511 -13.58 -18.93 -19.86
N ASP A 512 -13.99 -20.14 -19.47
CA ASP A 512 -15.35 -20.43 -19.03
C ASP A 512 -15.58 -19.98 -17.58
N ALA A 513 -16.19 -18.80 -17.45
CA ALA A 513 -16.53 -18.21 -16.16
C ALA A 513 -17.47 -19.09 -15.32
N ASP A 514 -18.38 -19.84 -15.96
CA ASP A 514 -19.35 -20.69 -15.28
C ASP A 514 -18.69 -21.93 -14.67
N ALA A 515 -17.63 -22.46 -15.32
CA ALA A 515 -16.82 -23.54 -14.77
C ALA A 515 -15.85 -23.05 -13.67
N LEU A 516 -15.31 -21.84 -13.81
CA LEU A 516 -14.30 -21.29 -12.92
C LEU A 516 -14.88 -20.70 -11.62
N ALA A 517 -16.05 -20.05 -11.69
CA ALA A 517 -16.64 -19.34 -10.56
C ALA A 517 -16.96 -20.23 -9.35
N PRO A 518 -17.48 -21.47 -9.48
CA PRO A 518 -17.69 -22.34 -8.32
C PRO A 518 -16.38 -22.67 -7.57
N LEU A 519 -15.29 -22.92 -8.32
CA LEU A 519 -13.97 -23.18 -7.74
C LEU A 519 -13.40 -21.95 -7.05
N LEU A 520 -13.47 -20.78 -7.70
CA LEU A 520 -13.04 -19.52 -7.10
C LEU A 520 -13.86 -19.17 -5.86
N THR A 521 -15.18 -19.34 -5.91
CA THR A 521 -16.07 -19.02 -4.79
C THR A 521 -15.76 -19.91 -3.58
N ARG A 522 -15.56 -21.23 -3.80
CA ARG A 522 -15.14 -22.15 -2.74
C ARG A 522 -13.77 -21.78 -2.16
N HIS A 523 -12.80 -21.47 -3.02
CA HIS A 523 -11.43 -21.17 -2.61
C HIS A 523 -11.30 -19.85 -1.85
N THR A 524 -12.01 -18.83 -2.32
CA THR A 524 -11.86 -17.43 -1.88
C THR A 524 -12.98 -16.94 -0.96
N GLY A 525 -14.04 -17.72 -0.81
CA GLY A 525 -15.24 -17.34 -0.07
C GLY A 525 -16.02 -16.20 -0.73
N GLY A 526 -15.80 -15.95 -2.03
CA GLY A 526 -16.41 -14.83 -2.74
C GLY A 526 -15.78 -13.46 -2.42
N ASN A 527 -14.63 -13.42 -1.74
CA ASN A 527 -13.93 -12.16 -1.48
C ASN A 527 -13.31 -11.61 -2.79
N PRO A 528 -13.74 -10.44 -3.30
CA PRO A 528 -13.27 -9.91 -4.59
C PRO A 528 -11.75 -9.74 -4.68
N LEU A 529 -11.08 -9.37 -3.58
CA LEU A 529 -9.63 -9.23 -3.55
C LEU A 529 -8.94 -10.58 -3.77
N PHE A 530 -9.41 -11.62 -3.08
CA PHE A 530 -8.86 -12.97 -3.20
C PHE A 530 -9.19 -13.59 -4.57
N VAL A 531 -10.40 -13.37 -5.10
CA VAL A 531 -10.77 -13.77 -6.47
C VAL A 531 -9.79 -13.19 -7.48
N VAL A 532 -9.57 -11.87 -7.45
CA VAL A 532 -8.63 -11.19 -8.36
C VAL A 532 -7.21 -11.74 -8.19
N GLU A 533 -6.78 -11.94 -6.96
CA GLU A 533 -5.41 -12.33 -6.67
C GLU A 533 -5.13 -13.80 -7.06
N THR A 534 -6.09 -14.71 -6.84
CA THR A 534 -6.03 -16.09 -7.36
C THR A 534 -6.01 -16.09 -8.89
N LEU A 535 -6.85 -15.29 -9.55
CA LEU A 535 -6.84 -15.17 -11.00
C LEU A 535 -5.50 -14.64 -11.54
N LYS A 536 -4.87 -13.67 -10.87
CA LYS A 536 -3.53 -13.18 -11.23
C LYS A 536 -2.50 -14.30 -11.11
N SER A 537 -2.52 -15.05 -10.01
CA SER A 537 -1.60 -16.16 -9.80
C SER A 537 -1.75 -17.24 -10.89
N LEU A 538 -2.97 -17.59 -11.29
CA LEU A 538 -3.24 -18.53 -12.39
C LEU A 538 -2.77 -18.02 -13.76
N MET A 539 -2.85 -16.70 -13.99
CA MET A 539 -2.32 -16.08 -15.22
C MET A 539 -0.80 -16.08 -15.24
N GLU A 540 -0.17 -15.79 -14.10
CA GLU A 540 1.29 -15.78 -13.95
C GLU A 540 1.88 -17.20 -14.05
N SER A 541 1.17 -18.23 -13.56
CA SER A 541 1.57 -19.63 -13.66
C SER A 541 1.25 -20.28 -15.02
N GLY A 542 0.39 -19.65 -15.84
CA GLY A 542 -0.07 -20.19 -17.13
C GLY A 542 -1.13 -21.29 -17.04
N GLU A 543 -1.54 -21.65 -15.82
CA GLU A 543 -2.50 -22.73 -15.52
C GLU A 543 -3.93 -22.43 -16.01
N LEU A 544 -4.25 -21.16 -16.25
CA LEU A 544 -5.55 -20.73 -16.78
C LEU A 544 -5.85 -21.32 -18.18
N SER A 545 -4.82 -21.73 -18.93
CA SER A 545 -4.94 -22.18 -20.33
C SER A 545 -4.89 -23.71 -20.53
N ALA A 546 -4.47 -24.48 -19.51
CA ALA A 546 -4.04 -25.87 -19.69
C ALA A 546 -4.97 -26.93 -19.05
N ARG A 547 -6.05 -26.51 -18.38
CA ARG A 547 -7.02 -27.26 -17.53
C ARG A 547 -6.91 -26.75 -16.09
N LEU A 548 -8.04 -26.37 -15.51
CA LEU A 548 -8.07 -25.82 -14.15
C LEU A 548 -7.51 -26.85 -13.16
N PRO A 549 -6.57 -26.45 -12.28
CA PRO A 549 -6.00 -27.35 -11.30
C PRO A 549 -7.07 -27.77 -10.29
N GLU A 550 -6.98 -29.00 -9.77
CA GLU A 550 -7.90 -29.52 -8.74
C GLU A 550 -7.81 -28.72 -7.43
N ARG A 551 -6.69 -28.03 -7.21
CA ARG A 551 -6.47 -27.10 -6.10
C ARG A 551 -5.89 -25.79 -6.62
N LEU A 552 -6.51 -24.69 -6.22
CA LEU A 552 -6.07 -23.35 -6.61
C LEU A 552 -4.90 -22.90 -5.73
N PRO A 553 -3.88 -22.22 -6.29
CA PRO A 553 -2.73 -21.79 -5.52
C PRO A 553 -3.07 -20.69 -4.51
N LEU A 554 -2.40 -20.74 -3.35
CA LEU A 554 -2.30 -19.62 -2.41
C LEU A 554 -1.34 -18.57 -2.98
N SER A 555 -1.84 -17.35 -3.22
CA SER A 555 -0.97 -16.24 -3.61
C SER A 555 -0.12 -15.75 -2.45
N SER A 556 1.14 -15.40 -2.73
CA SER A 556 2.08 -14.77 -1.81
C SER A 556 1.62 -13.41 -1.27
N ARG A 557 0.64 -12.76 -1.93
CA ARG A 557 0.03 -11.50 -1.46
C ARG A 557 -1.15 -11.72 -0.53
N VAL A 558 -1.79 -12.89 -0.58
CA VAL A 558 -2.90 -13.27 0.29
C VAL A 558 -2.39 -13.77 1.65
N GLU A 559 -1.23 -14.44 1.65
CA GLU A 559 -0.63 -15.03 2.85
C GLU A 559 -0.41 -14.03 4.00
N PRO A 560 0.16 -12.81 3.80
CA PRO A 560 0.30 -11.83 4.88
C PRO A 560 -1.04 -11.33 5.44
N VAL A 561 -2.09 -11.28 4.60
CA VAL A 561 -3.44 -10.83 5.03
C VAL A 561 -4.07 -11.89 5.94
N LEU A 562 -4.01 -13.16 5.55
CA LEU A 562 -4.52 -14.27 6.35
C LEU A 562 -3.69 -14.47 7.63
N SER A 563 -2.37 -14.32 7.55
CA SER A 563 -1.47 -14.33 8.72
C SER A 563 -1.86 -13.30 9.77
N ARG A 564 -2.10 -12.05 9.35
CA ARG A 564 -2.54 -11.00 10.27
C ARG A 564 -3.89 -11.30 10.91
N ARG A 565 -4.81 -11.93 10.17
CA ARG A 565 -6.10 -12.37 10.72
C ARG A 565 -5.89 -13.45 11.79
N LEU A 566 -5.11 -14.48 11.49
CA LEU A 566 -4.83 -15.57 12.43
C LEU A 566 -4.15 -15.08 13.71
N LYS A 567 -3.24 -14.11 13.62
CA LYS A 567 -2.57 -13.49 14.77
C LYS A 567 -3.48 -12.69 15.71
N ARG A 568 -4.70 -12.34 15.26
CA ARG A 568 -5.69 -11.64 16.09
C ARG A 568 -6.55 -12.58 16.92
N LEU A 569 -6.58 -13.86 16.57
CA LEU A 569 -7.28 -14.86 17.37
C LEU A 569 -6.59 -15.03 18.72
N SER A 570 -7.39 -15.26 19.76
CA SER A 570 -6.92 -15.75 21.03
C SER A 570 -6.15 -17.07 20.81
N LEU A 571 -5.16 -17.33 21.65
CA LEU A 571 -4.40 -18.58 21.54
C LEU A 571 -5.33 -19.82 21.59
N PRO A 572 -6.34 -19.90 22.47
CA PRO A 572 -7.28 -21.02 22.46
C PRO A 572 -8.09 -21.16 21.17
N ALA A 573 -8.60 -20.06 20.59
CA ALA A 573 -9.32 -20.09 19.32
C ALA A 573 -8.41 -20.51 18.15
N LEU A 574 -7.15 -20.06 18.16
CA LEU A 574 -6.16 -20.51 17.17
C LEU A 574 -5.86 -22.01 17.29
N GLN A 575 -5.73 -22.56 18.51
CA GLN A 575 -5.53 -24.01 18.70
C GLN A 575 -6.76 -24.81 18.27
N LEU A 576 -7.97 -24.29 18.53
CA LEU A 576 -9.20 -24.89 18.04
C LEU A 576 -9.24 -24.90 16.50
N ALA A 577 -8.91 -23.80 15.84
CA ALA A 577 -8.82 -23.73 14.38
C ALA A 577 -7.80 -24.72 13.81
N ARG A 578 -6.63 -24.88 14.46
CA ARG A 578 -5.61 -25.87 14.07
C ARG A 578 -6.13 -27.30 14.20
N LEU A 579 -6.83 -27.62 15.28
CA LEU A 579 -7.47 -28.92 15.46
C LEU A 579 -8.51 -29.18 14.37
N VAL A 580 -9.39 -28.21 14.08
CA VAL A 580 -10.39 -28.32 13.01
C VAL A 580 -9.71 -28.55 11.65
N ALA A 581 -8.62 -27.85 11.35
CA ALA A 581 -7.89 -28.03 10.09
C ALA A 581 -7.24 -29.43 9.96
N VAL A 582 -6.80 -30.02 11.07
CA VAL A 582 -6.25 -31.38 11.08
C VAL A 582 -7.37 -32.42 11.00
N ALA A 583 -8.38 -32.32 11.87
CA ALA A 583 -9.46 -33.30 12.02
C ALA A 583 -10.48 -33.27 10.87
N LYS A 584 -10.68 -32.13 10.20
CA LYS A 584 -11.62 -31.97 9.08
C LYS A 584 -13.02 -32.46 9.47
N ASP A 585 -13.60 -33.37 8.68
CA ASP A 585 -14.93 -33.96 8.86
C ASP A 585 -15.07 -34.72 10.20
N ASP A 586 -13.96 -35.17 10.79
CA ASP A 586 -13.94 -35.90 12.06
C ASP A 586 -13.97 -34.97 13.29
N PHE A 587 -13.98 -33.64 13.08
CA PHE A 587 -14.06 -32.68 14.17
C PHE A 587 -15.37 -32.78 14.97
N SER A 588 -15.24 -32.79 16.30
CA SER A 588 -16.33 -32.76 17.26
C SER A 588 -15.92 -32.00 18.55
N PRO A 589 -16.86 -31.40 19.31
CA PRO A 589 -16.54 -30.78 20.60
C PRO A 589 -15.84 -31.74 21.58
N GLU A 590 -16.21 -33.02 21.56
CA GLU A 590 -15.61 -34.07 22.38
C GLU A 590 -14.18 -34.35 21.94
N LEU A 591 -13.87 -34.25 20.64
CA LEU A 591 -12.49 -34.35 20.14
C LEU A 591 -11.66 -33.12 20.56
N ALA A 592 -12.27 -31.94 20.62
CA ALA A 592 -11.61 -30.74 21.12
C ALA A 592 -11.27 -30.84 22.61
N GLU A 593 -12.19 -31.37 23.42
CA GLU A 593 -11.94 -31.65 24.84
C GLU A 593 -10.78 -32.63 25.03
N GLU A 594 -10.79 -33.75 24.30
CA GLU A 594 -9.76 -34.79 24.40
C GLU A 594 -8.37 -34.32 23.95
N VAL A 595 -8.30 -33.58 22.84
CA VAL A 595 -7.01 -33.16 22.25
C VAL A 595 -6.46 -31.89 22.90
N LEU A 596 -7.31 -30.91 23.21
CA LEU A 596 -6.87 -29.61 23.74
C LEU A 596 -6.99 -29.50 25.26
N GLY A 597 -7.69 -30.43 25.92
CA GLY A 597 -7.90 -30.41 27.38
C GLY A 597 -8.78 -29.26 27.86
N VAL A 598 -9.70 -28.77 27.01
CA VAL A 598 -10.60 -27.65 27.28
C VAL A 598 -12.01 -28.15 27.59
N ALA A 599 -12.72 -27.49 28.52
CA ALA A 599 -14.09 -27.88 28.83
C ALA A 599 -15.03 -27.58 27.64
N PRO A 600 -16.08 -28.39 27.41
CA PRO A 600 -17.00 -28.18 26.29
C PRO A 600 -17.65 -26.79 26.22
N LEU A 601 -17.89 -26.16 27.38
CA LEU A 601 -18.43 -24.80 27.46
C LEU A 601 -17.41 -23.74 26.99
N ASP A 602 -16.11 -23.97 27.21
CA ASP A 602 -15.06 -23.07 26.73
C ASP A 602 -14.88 -23.20 25.20
N VAL A 603 -15.05 -24.42 24.66
CA VAL A 603 -15.06 -24.66 23.20
C VAL A 603 -16.10 -23.79 22.52
N ALA A 604 -17.29 -23.63 23.10
CA ALA A 604 -18.33 -22.77 22.54
C ALA A 604 -17.90 -21.30 22.45
N GLY A 605 -17.18 -20.78 23.45
CA GLY A 605 -16.64 -19.42 23.43
C GLY A 605 -15.60 -19.22 22.33
N TYR A 606 -14.65 -20.16 22.21
CA TYR A 606 -13.62 -20.12 21.16
C TYR A 606 -14.22 -20.33 19.76
N TRP A 607 -15.26 -21.16 19.66
CA TRP A 607 -15.99 -21.37 18.41
C TRP A 607 -16.73 -20.10 17.98
N GLN A 608 -17.36 -19.40 18.93
CA GLN A 608 -18.02 -18.13 18.66
C GLN A 608 -17.01 -17.08 18.17
N GLU A 609 -15.81 -17.03 18.76
CA GLU A 609 -14.72 -16.17 18.27
C GLU A 609 -14.33 -16.49 16.81
N LEU A 610 -14.26 -17.77 16.45
CA LEU A 610 -13.99 -18.19 15.07
C LEU A 610 -15.12 -17.82 14.10
N LEU A 611 -16.38 -17.89 14.54
CA LEU A 611 -17.55 -17.46 13.75
C LEU A 611 -17.57 -15.94 13.57
N ASP A 612 -17.36 -15.18 14.65
CA ASP A 612 -17.34 -13.71 14.64
C ASP A 612 -16.16 -13.18 13.81
N GLY A 613 -15.01 -13.85 13.87
CA GLY A 613 -13.85 -13.58 13.01
C GLY A 613 -14.01 -14.05 11.57
N GLN A 614 -15.14 -14.67 11.22
CA GLN A 614 -15.47 -15.29 9.93
C GLN A 614 -14.45 -16.35 9.46
N PHE A 615 -13.75 -16.99 10.39
CA PHE A 615 -12.89 -18.13 10.06
C PHE A 615 -13.70 -19.36 9.70
N MET A 616 -14.85 -19.52 10.36
CA MET A 616 -15.74 -20.65 10.23
C MET A 616 -17.14 -20.22 9.80
N ARG A 617 -17.81 -21.08 9.03
CA ARG A 617 -19.24 -21.05 8.77
C ARG A 617 -19.81 -22.39 9.17
N GLU A 618 -20.69 -22.39 10.17
CA GLU A 618 -21.19 -23.60 10.81
C GLU A 618 -20.01 -24.49 11.24
N ARG A 619 -19.77 -25.62 10.56
CA ARG A 619 -18.71 -26.61 10.89
C ARG A 619 -17.48 -26.55 9.99
N TRP A 620 -17.45 -25.65 9.01
CA TRP A 620 -16.41 -25.61 7.97
C TRP A 620 -15.67 -24.29 7.98
N PHE A 621 -14.45 -24.27 7.47
CA PHE A 621 -13.80 -22.99 7.15
C PHE A 621 -14.64 -22.26 6.10
N THR A 622 -14.77 -20.94 6.25
CA THR A 622 -15.55 -20.10 5.33
C THR A 622 -15.06 -20.24 3.90
N HIS A 623 -13.75 -20.48 3.70
CA HIS A 623 -13.15 -20.78 2.39
C HIS A 623 -11.81 -21.50 2.51
N ASP A 624 -11.39 -22.19 1.44
CA ASP A 624 -10.21 -23.07 1.46
C ASP A 624 -8.90 -22.32 1.78
N LEU A 625 -8.75 -21.04 1.40
CA LEU A 625 -7.54 -20.27 1.75
C LEU A 625 -7.32 -20.13 3.26
N LEU A 626 -8.37 -20.04 4.09
CA LEU A 626 -8.23 -19.96 5.55
C LEU A 626 -7.73 -21.29 6.13
N TYR A 627 -8.31 -22.38 5.64
CA TYR A 627 -7.88 -23.73 5.96
C TYR A 627 -6.38 -23.93 5.61
N GLU A 628 -5.98 -23.56 4.40
CA GLU A 628 -4.60 -23.71 3.95
C GLU A 628 -3.63 -22.80 4.73
N ALA A 629 -4.04 -21.57 5.06
CA ALA A 629 -3.25 -20.66 5.88
C ALA A 629 -2.99 -21.23 7.28
N VAL A 630 -4.02 -21.79 7.95
CA VAL A 630 -3.88 -22.42 9.26
C VAL A 630 -2.87 -23.57 9.23
N LEU A 631 -2.94 -24.43 8.20
CA LEU A 631 -2.01 -25.55 8.07
C LEU A 631 -0.57 -25.11 7.78
N ARG A 632 -0.39 -24.06 6.97
CA ARG A 632 0.92 -23.57 6.54
C ARG A 632 1.64 -22.81 7.65
N GLU A 633 0.92 -22.02 8.44
CA GLU A 633 1.48 -21.34 9.61
C GLU A 633 1.74 -22.28 10.80
N MET A 634 1.15 -23.48 10.79
CA MET A 634 1.36 -24.45 11.85
C MET A 634 2.79 -25.00 11.79
N PRO A 635 3.61 -24.81 12.84
CA PRO A 635 4.96 -25.39 12.86
C PRO A 635 4.91 -26.91 12.70
N ALA A 636 5.82 -27.49 11.92
CA ALA A 636 5.84 -28.93 11.65
C ALA A 636 5.81 -29.83 12.92
N PRO A 637 6.49 -29.47 14.04
CA PRO A 637 6.36 -30.22 15.30
C PRO A 637 4.93 -30.20 15.87
N VAL A 638 4.26 -29.05 15.81
CA VAL A 638 2.88 -28.86 16.30
C VAL A 638 1.90 -29.63 15.43
N ARG A 639 2.07 -29.58 14.10
CA ARG A 639 1.27 -30.36 13.15
C ARG A 639 1.36 -31.86 13.41
N ARG A 640 2.58 -32.38 13.57
CA ARG A 640 2.79 -33.80 13.91
C ARG A 640 2.13 -34.16 15.24
N TRP A 641 2.22 -33.29 16.24
CA TRP A 641 1.56 -33.49 17.53
C TRP A 641 0.02 -33.57 17.38
N PHE A 642 -0.60 -32.65 16.64
CA PHE A 642 -2.04 -32.69 16.38
C PHE A 642 -2.46 -33.95 15.63
N HIS A 643 -1.74 -34.33 14.57
CA HIS A 643 -2.04 -35.55 13.82
C HIS A 643 -1.93 -36.80 14.72
N ARG A 644 -0.92 -36.89 15.58
CA ARG A 644 -0.81 -37.98 16.56
C ARG A 644 -1.99 -38.02 17.52
N ARG A 645 -2.34 -36.89 18.14
CA ARG A 645 -3.45 -36.82 19.10
C ARG A 645 -4.80 -37.13 18.47
N VAL A 646 -5.04 -36.63 17.26
CA VAL A 646 -6.25 -36.97 16.50
C VAL A 646 -6.26 -38.46 16.20
N ALA A 647 -5.16 -39.05 15.70
CA ALA A 647 -5.11 -40.48 15.39
C ALA A 647 -5.46 -41.36 16.61
N GLU A 648 -4.92 -41.05 17.79
CA GLU A 648 -5.22 -41.78 19.03
C GLU A 648 -6.68 -41.64 19.46
N ALA A 649 -7.25 -40.43 19.36
CA ALA A 649 -8.65 -40.19 19.68
C ALA A 649 -9.60 -40.92 18.72
N LEU A 650 -9.28 -40.94 17.42
CA LEU A 650 -10.06 -41.69 16.43
C LEU A 650 -9.93 -43.21 16.63
N GLU A 651 -8.75 -43.70 17.06
CA GLU A 651 -8.48 -45.10 17.39
C GLU A 651 -9.24 -45.54 18.64
N ALA A 652 -9.26 -44.72 19.70
CA ALA A 652 -10.03 -44.97 20.93
C ALA A 652 -11.54 -45.05 20.67
N ARG A 653 -12.02 -44.35 19.64
CA ARG A 653 -13.43 -44.37 19.17
C ARG A 653 -13.73 -45.46 18.14
N ALA A 654 -12.75 -46.32 17.83
CA ALA A 654 -12.86 -47.42 16.87
C ALA A 654 -13.35 -46.98 15.47
N LEU A 655 -12.90 -45.81 14.99
CA LEU A 655 -13.21 -45.36 13.64
C LEU A 655 -12.47 -46.16 12.56
N PRO A 656 -12.94 -46.16 11.29
CA PRO A 656 -12.33 -46.97 10.24
C PRO A 656 -10.84 -46.65 10.03
N PRO A 657 -9.96 -47.66 9.82
CA PRO A 657 -8.52 -47.45 9.57
C PRO A 657 -8.22 -46.50 8.41
N SER A 658 -9.09 -46.45 7.40
CA SER A 658 -9.00 -45.49 6.28
C SER A 658 -9.02 -44.01 6.70
N ARG A 659 -9.63 -43.69 7.86
CA ARG A 659 -9.62 -42.34 8.44
C ARG A 659 -8.42 -42.12 9.36
N ILE A 660 -7.94 -43.16 10.04
CA ILE A 660 -6.85 -43.07 11.03
C ILE A 660 -5.46 -43.06 10.36
N ALA A 661 -5.23 -43.93 9.37
CA ALA A 661 -3.94 -44.14 8.73
C ALA A 661 -3.29 -42.86 8.16
N PRO A 662 -4.03 -41.93 7.51
CA PRO A 662 -3.47 -40.65 7.06
C PRO A 662 -2.90 -39.81 8.21
N HIS A 663 -3.50 -39.85 9.40
CA HIS A 663 -2.99 -39.10 10.56
C HIS A 663 -1.71 -39.72 11.13
N TRP A 664 -1.60 -41.06 11.19
CA TRP A 664 -0.35 -41.71 11.60
C TRP A 664 0.81 -41.42 10.63
N HIS A 665 0.51 -41.41 9.33
CA HIS A 665 1.49 -41.05 8.31
C HIS A 665 1.99 -39.60 8.49
N GLU A 666 1.07 -38.65 8.65
CA GLU A 666 1.38 -37.23 8.86
C GLU A 666 2.04 -36.93 10.22
N ALA A 667 1.85 -37.81 11.22
CA ALA A 667 2.55 -37.76 12.50
C ALA A 667 4.01 -38.26 12.42
N GLY A 668 4.37 -38.96 11.33
CA GLY A 668 5.67 -39.59 11.14
C GLY A 668 5.78 -41.00 11.74
N GLU A 669 4.66 -41.63 12.10
CA GLU A 669 4.60 -42.99 12.67
C GLU A 669 4.08 -43.97 11.62
N VAL A 670 4.90 -44.21 10.59
CA VAL A 670 4.54 -45.02 9.42
C VAL A 670 4.19 -46.45 9.80
N GLU A 671 4.79 -47.00 10.86
CA GLU A 671 4.49 -48.36 11.36
C GLU A 671 3.07 -48.53 11.90
N ARG A 672 2.43 -47.47 12.41
CA ARG A 672 1.04 -47.49 12.87
C ARG A 672 0.03 -47.12 11.76
N ALA A 673 0.53 -46.62 10.63
CA ALA A 673 -0.28 -46.26 9.48
C ALA A 673 -0.58 -47.45 8.55
N HIS A 674 0.20 -48.54 8.67
CA HIS A 674 0.02 -49.81 7.99
C HIS A 674 -0.67 -50.82 8.89
#